data_AF-C4R2K0-F1
#
_entry.id   AF-C4R2K0-F1
#
_cell.length_a   1.000
_cell.length_b   1.000
_cell.length_c   1.000
_cell.angle_alpha   90.00
_cell.angle_beta   90.00
_cell.angle_gamma   90.00
#
_symmetry.space_group_name_H-M   'P 1'
#
loop_
_entity.id
_entity.type
_entity.pdbx_description
1 polymer ?
#
loop_
_entity_poly.entity_id
_entity_poly.type
_entity_poly.pdbx_seq_one_letter_code
_entity_poly.pdbx_strand_id
1 'polypeptide(L)'
;MTEANSNRNRSKHARSHYGREELRTVRSVKRRTGGKNNYSKFTPMDNNESIVEESEDEGEEEDDEQEDPQPSSMAYDALLTLLDDESDHEQFHAEKEKALKKLEEEQEREEEELQEEDEDEDEEDEEINLEDFESDDESHDDPFHFHFNEEESIDRMINEYESSGLKVKMDRKVNHNGYNILEYLPSTSRCLNEVKTLDKLRIKKKLRDQFSSLDFKDELDKKLTLDIFNYKNINYQYYTRETDYQSLYLLHALNHLLKTRDRIFDHNNKISADPNLEFKDQGYTRPKILILLPTRNFCFNLMNKLIKLADIKTVENKKRFNTQFYSDFKIETLNGNKPKDFNEFFRGNSSDFFTLGVKFTRKSMKIYSMLKQSDIIFASPLGLKMLLDKEKNDYLSSIEVTILDKADGLLMQNWDHVKQIFTKSLIQAPKNFEELNCDFSRIRMWCINDQAKYVHQVLSFSKYTTPELNNIVKAPNLQGYALYKPIIDDTNNVMNQLNYQLFQSRIINKNIRLNHMFMRFPSSSPMESPKKRLNFFTKVILPNVLTKSPYTSGTLVYISSYLDYIQVKKHLSESRSEFLAVDEYTSLSASSKNRSLFEKGKYPIMLYTERMHFYKRYNLNGVRNVVFYNLPTDPDFYAQVVRQIVRNKLKDEELDLNLCSIKVMFDRFDTLKLEKIVGLKRASLLVNAEQEVFEFK
;
A
#
# COMPACT_ATOMS: atom_id res chain seq x y z
N MET A 1 73.03 -42.55 -22.29
CA MET A 1 73.32 -43.87 -21.69
C MET A 1 72.22 -44.18 -20.70
N THR A 2 71.36 -45.12 -21.10
CA THR A 2 70.71 -46.18 -20.30
C THR A 2 70.60 -46.07 -18.77
N GLU A 3 69.35 -46.27 -18.34
CA GLU A 3 68.89 -47.19 -17.28
C GLU A 3 69.29 -46.94 -15.82
N ALA A 4 68.25 -46.67 -15.01
CA ALA A 4 68.08 -47.31 -13.71
C ALA A 4 66.57 -47.39 -13.37
N ASN A 5 66.02 -48.59 -13.49
CA ASN A 5 64.76 -49.03 -12.89
C ASN A 5 64.91 -49.12 -11.36
N SER A 6 63.96 -48.61 -10.59
CA SER A 6 63.68 -49.13 -9.25
C SER A 6 62.18 -49.07 -8.90
N ASN A 7 61.58 -50.27 -8.90
CA ASN A 7 60.48 -50.79 -8.07
C ASN A 7 59.45 -49.81 -7.51
N ARG A 8 58.20 -49.80 -8.01
CA ARG A 8 57.09 -50.71 -7.60
C ARG A 8 57.04 -51.00 -6.09
N ASN A 9 56.25 -50.19 -5.37
CA ASN A 9 55.50 -50.65 -4.21
C ASN A 9 53.99 -50.51 -4.48
N ARG A 10 53.34 -51.67 -4.56
CA ARG A 10 51.89 -51.86 -4.60
C ARG A 10 51.39 -51.96 -3.16
N SER A 11 50.45 -51.12 -2.76
CA SER A 11 49.26 -51.56 -2.02
C SER A 11 48.25 -50.41 -1.94
N LYS A 12 47.10 -50.63 -2.58
CA LYS A 12 45.91 -49.81 -2.46
C LYS A 12 45.32 -50.08 -1.07
N HIS A 13 45.37 -49.12 -0.15
CA HIS A 13 44.53 -49.16 1.05
C HIS A 13 43.15 -48.60 0.70
N ALA A 14 42.25 -49.52 0.38
CA ALA A 14 40.82 -49.27 0.25
C ALA A 14 40.13 -49.48 1.61
N ARG A 15 39.34 -48.48 2.00
CA ARG A 15 38.11 -48.52 2.81
C ARG A 15 38.02 -49.56 3.95
N SER A 16 38.02 -49.07 5.18
CA SER A 16 37.18 -49.64 6.25
C SER A 16 36.40 -48.52 6.94
N HIS A 17 35.12 -48.81 7.16
CA HIS A 17 34.11 -47.97 7.75
C HIS A 17 34.44 -47.69 9.22
N TYR A 18 34.60 -46.43 9.59
CA TYR A 18 34.17 -45.95 10.90
C TYR A 18 33.20 -44.80 10.67
N GLY A 19 31.94 -45.20 10.54
CA GLY A 19 30.80 -44.34 10.62
C GLY A 19 30.77 -43.64 11.98
N ARG A 20 30.39 -42.37 11.91
CA ARG A 20 30.16 -41.45 13.02
C ARG A 20 29.05 -41.97 13.94
N GLU A 21 29.37 -42.77 14.95
CA GLU A 21 28.43 -43.08 16.05
C GLU A 21 28.85 -42.60 17.45
N GLU A 22 30.00 -41.95 17.63
CA GLU A 22 30.44 -41.51 18.97
C GLU A 22 30.36 -39.99 19.27
N LEU A 23 29.50 -39.23 18.58
CA LEU A 23 29.21 -37.83 18.96
C LEU A 23 27.72 -37.54 19.23
N ARG A 24 27.00 -38.53 19.78
CA ARG A 24 25.76 -38.30 20.53
C ARG A 24 26.05 -38.38 22.03
N THR A 25 26.28 -37.24 22.68
CA THR A 25 25.85 -36.96 24.06
C THR A 25 26.22 -35.51 24.43
N VAL A 26 25.48 -34.53 23.90
CA VAL A 26 25.43 -33.20 24.51
C VAL A 26 24.01 -33.02 25.06
N ARG A 27 23.82 -33.46 26.30
CA ARG A 27 22.63 -33.12 27.09
C ARG A 27 22.62 -31.61 27.31
N SER A 28 21.56 -30.94 26.88
CA SER A 28 21.37 -29.51 27.12
C SER A 28 21.43 -29.23 28.63
N VAL A 29 22.31 -28.32 29.04
CA VAL A 29 22.40 -27.85 30.41
C VAL A 29 21.20 -26.95 30.69
N LYS A 30 20.15 -27.51 31.29
CA LYS A 30 19.06 -26.73 31.89
C LYS A 30 19.54 -26.10 33.20
N ARG A 31 19.60 -24.77 33.16
CA ARG A 31 19.29 -23.78 34.23
C ARG A 31 20.06 -23.87 35.55
N ARG A 32 20.95 -22.89 35.74
CA ARG A 32 21.12 -22.23 37.04
C ARG A 32 19.91 -21.34 37.32
N THR A 33 19.13 -21.74 38.31
CA THR A 33 18.12 -20.95 39.00
C THR A 33 18.78 -19.88 39.88
N GLY A 34 18.31 -18.63 39.81
CA GLY A 34 18.71 -17.60 40.76
C GLY A 34 18.21 -16.21 40.40
N GLY A 35 16.95 -15.90 40.76
CA GLY A 35 16.39 -14.55 40.60
C GLY A 35 14.86 -14.57 40.61
N LYS A 36 14.26 -14.87 41.77
CA LYS A 36 12.82 -14.78 42.00
C LYS A 36 12.36 -13.33 41.86
N ASN A 37 11.46 -13.05 40.92
CA ASN A 37 10.45 -12.00 41.06
C ASN A 37 9.13 -12.59 40.57
N ASN A 38 8.29 -12.92 41.56
CA ASN A 38 6.97 -13.50 41.39
C ASN A 38 6.05 -12.49 40.69
N TYR A 39 5.87 -12.63 39.39
CA TYR A 39 4.63 -12.18 38.75
C TYR A 39 3.65 -13.33 38.86
N SER A 40 2.69 -13.17 39.77
CA SER A 40 1.55 -14.07 39.95
C SER A 40 0.80 -14.21 38.64
N LYS A 41 1.00 -15.31 37.94
CA LYS A 41 0.02 -15.81 36.97
C LYS A 41 -1.21 -16.23 37.76
N PHE A 42 -2.32 -15.54 37.52
CA PHE A 42 -3.63 -15.94 38.00
C PHE A 42 -4.01 -17.26 37.31
N THR A 43 -4.00 -18.36 38.07
CA THR A 43 -4.62 -19.64 37.68
C THR A 43 -6.11 -19.58 38.01
N PRO A 44 -7.02 -19.78 37.04
CA PRO A 44 -8.43 -19.97 37.33
C PRO A 44 -8.63 -21.33 38.02
N MET A 45 -9.46 -21.35 39.08
CA MET A 45 -9.85 -22.56 39.78
C MET A 45 -10.64 -23.50 38.86
N ASP A 46 -10.31 -24.79 38.97
CA ASP A 46 -11.10 -25.93 38.52
C ASP A 46 -12.54 -25.83 39.05
N ASN A 47 -13.50 -25.99 38.16
CA ASN A 47 -14.78 -26.61 38.48
C ASN A 47 -14.92 -27.82 37.55
N ASN A 48 -14.57 -28.98 38.11
CA ASN A 48 -14.96 -30.29 37.62
C ASN A 48 -16.48 -30.42 37.74
N GLU A 49 -17.19 -30.55 36.62
CA GLU A 49 -18.42 -31.33 36.58
C GLU A 49 -18.42 -32.19 35.31
N SER A 50 -18.46 -33.49 35.58
CA SER A 50 -18.43 -34.64 34.68
C SER A 50 -19.84 -35.12 34.34
N ILE A 51 -20.16 -35.27 33.06
CA ILE A 51 -21.27 -36.06 32.49
C ILE A 51 -20.73 -36.50 31.09
N VAL A 52 -20.20 -37.71 30.80
CA VAL A 52 -20.73 -39.09 30.84
C VAL A 52 -21.99 -39.21 29.97
N GLU A 53 -22.21 -40.05 28.97
CA GLU A 53 -21.52 -41.10 28.18
C GLU A 53 -22.52 -41.42 27.02
N GLU A 54 -22.11 -42.31 26.10
CA GLU A 54 -22.95 -43.12 25.17
C GLU A 54 -23.44 -42.42 23.87
N SER A 55 -23.37 -42.99 22.67
CA SER A 55 -23.14 -44.36 22.16
C SER A 55 -22.69 -44.25 20.69
N GLU A 56 -21.61 -44.92 20.25
CA GLU A 56 -21.62 -46.13 19.40
C GLU A 56 -22.65 -46.11 18.23
N ASP A 57 -22.14 -45.98 17.00
CA ASP A 57 -22.62 -46.77 15.86
C ASP A 57 -21.48 -47.02 14.87
N GLU A 58 -21.35 -48.29 14.50
CA GLU A 58 -20.34 -48.90 13.63
C GLU A 58 -20.77 -48.79 12.15
N GLY A 59 -19.82 -48.71 11.20
CA GLY A 59 -20.20 -48.73 9.79
C GLY A 59 -19.08 -48.51 8.79
N GLU A 60 -18.30 -49.57 8.59
CA GLU A 60 -17.73 -50.07 7.34
C GLU A 60 -16.65 -49.30 6.55
N GLU A 61 -15.59 -50.07 6.28
CA GLU A 61 -14.43 -49.83 5.44
C GLU A 61 -14.80 -49.88 3.95
N GLU A 62 -14.42 -48.87 3.17
CA GLU A 62 -14.15 -49.03 1.74
C GLU A 62 -12.84 -48.28 1.42
N ASP A 63 -11.83 -49.08 1.07
CA ASP A 63 -10.65 -48.65 0.31
C ASP A 63 -11.12 -48.10 -1.05
N ASP A 64 -10.61 -46.94 -1.49
CA ASP A 64 -10.04 -46.75 -2.83
C ASP A 64 -9.62 -45.30 -3.11
N GLU A 65 -8.39 -45.19 -3.62
CA GLU A 65 -7.82 -44.14 -4.49
C GLU A 65 -7.56 -42.72 -3.91
N GLN A 66 -6.26 -42.42 -3.76
CA GLN A 66 -5.71 -41.08 -3.48
C GLN A 66 -6.00 -40.12 -4.64
N GLU A 67 -7.13 -39.41 -4.61
CA GLU A 67 -7.35 -38.24 -5.45
C GLU A 67 -6.52 -37.04 -4.93
N ASP A 68 -5.69 -36.46 -5.81
CA ASP A 68 -4.95 -35.23 -5.53
C ASP A 68 -5.92 -34.10 -5.11
N PRO A 69 -5.61 -33.34 -4.03
CA PRO A 69 -6.57 -32.43 -3.41
C PRO A 69 -6.95 -31.27 -4.34
N GLN A 70 -8.26 -31.13 -4.59
CA GLN A 70 -8.82 -30.06 -5.40
C GLN A 70 -8.59 -28.66 -4.77
N PRO A 71 -8.42 -27.60 -5.59
CA PRO A 71 -8.01 -26.27 -5.14
C PRO A 71 -8.97 -25.57 -4.15
N SER A 72 -10.24 -25.97 -4.09
CA SER A 72 -11.18 -25.48 -3.07
C SER A 72 -10.88 -26.03 -1.68
N SER A 73 -10.36 -27.26 -1.58
CA SER A 73 -9.89 -27.80 -0.31
C SER A 73 -8.65 -27.03 0.15
N MET A 74 -7.71 -26.70 -0.74
CA MET A 74 -6.54 -25.89 -0.37
C MET A 74 -6.90 -24.50 0.16
N ALA A 75 -7.94 -23.85 -0.37
CA ALA A 75 -8.39 -22.56 0.14
C ALA A 75 -9.12 -22.69 1.50
N TYR A 76 -9.87 -23.77 1.68
CA TYR A 76 -10.55 -24.09 2.94
C TYR A 76 -9.56 -24.54 4.02
N ASP A 77 -8.57 -25.35 3.67
CA ASP A 77 -7.46 -25.78 4.53
C ASP A 77 -6.57 -24.60 4.89
N ALA A 78 -6.29 -23.68 3.96
CA ALA A 78 -5.58 -22.44 4.27
C ALA A 78 -6.39 -21.56 5.23
N LEU A 79 -7.73 -21.53 5.10
CA LEU A 79 -8.60 -20.80 6.02
C LEU A 79 -8.69 -21.47 7.39
N LEU A 80 -8.77 -22.81 7.45
CA LEU A 80 -8.75 -23.60 8.68
C LEU A 80 -7.41 -23.47 9.38
N THR A 81 -6.30 -23.53 8.66
CA THR A 81 -4.95 -23.26 9.20
C THR A 81 -4.89 -21.84 9.78
N LEU A 82 -5.44 -20.84 9.07
CA LEU A 82 -5.57 -19.46 9.58
C LEU A 82 -6.52 -19.31 10.79
N LEU A 83 -7.44 -20.26 11.02
CA LEU A 83 -8.43 -20.24 12.10
C LEU A 83 -7.97 -21.02 13.34
N ASP A 84 -7.25 -22.13 13.15
CA ASP A 84 -6.85 -23.09 14.19
C ASP A 84 -5.45 -22.82 14.77
N ASP A 85 -4.64 -21.93 14.18
CA ASP A 85 -3.31 -21.62 14.70
C ASP A 85 -3.34 -20.79 16.00
N GLU A 86 -3.60 -21.49 17.10
CA GLU A 86 -3.26 -21.12 18.47
C GLU A 86 -1.76 -21.34 18.76
N SER A 87 -0.84 -20.78 17.96
CA SER A 87 0.58 -20.72 18.39
C SER A 87 1.43 -19.66 17.67
N ASP A 88 1.89 -18.69 18.48
CA ASP A 88 3.16 -17.98 18.42
C ASP A 88 3.64 -17.29 17.12
N HIS A 89 4.01 -16.02 17.28
CA HIS A 89 4.62 -15.10 16.30
C HIS A 89 5.81 -15.67 15.49
N GLU A 90 6.43 -16.77 15.93
CA GLU A 90 7.49 -17.47 15.22
C GLU A 90 6.99 -18.16 13.93
N GLN A 91 5.74 -18.64 13.89
CA GLN A 91 5.16 -19.26 12.69
C GLN A 91 4.84 -18.26 11.58
N PHE A 92 4.41 -17.04 11.92
CA PHE A 92 4.19 -15.97 10.92
C PHE A 92 5.49 -15.55 10.22
N HIS A 93 6.63 -15.62 10.91
CA HIS A 93 7.94 -15.47 10.28
C HIS A 93 8.31 -16.68 9.43
N ALA A 94 8.03 -17.90 9.88
CA ALA A 94 8.28 -19.13 9.12
C ALA A 94 7.44 -19.21 7.84
N GLU A 95 6.17 -18.80 7.85
CA GLU A 95 5.33 -18.73 6.66
C GLU A 95 5.80 -17.67 5.67
N LYS A 96 6.28 -16.52 6.16
CA LYS A 96 6.92 -15.51 5.31
C LYS A 96 8.20 -16.02 4.67
N GLU A 97 9.03 -16.73 5.42
CA GLU A 97 10.21 -17.39 4.88
C GLU A 97 9.84 -18.47 3.87
N LYS A 98 8.78 -19.27 4.10
CA LYS A 98 8.28 -20.26 3.14
C LYS A 98 7.70 -19.62 1.87
N ALA A 99 6.89 -18.57 2.01
CA ALA A 99 6.30 -17.87 0.88
C ALA A 99 7.38 -17.16 0.06
N LEU A 100 8.40 -16.61 0.71
CA LEU A 100 9.56 -16.01 0.06
C LEU A 100 10.42 -17.06 -0.63
N LYS A 101 10.71 -18.20 0.02
CA LYS A 101 11.39 -19.33 -0.63
C LYS A 101 10.62 -19.86 -1.84
N LYS A 102 9.28 -19.91 -1.78
CA LYS A 102 8.48 -20.25 -2.96
C LYS A 102 8.62 -19.21 -4.07
N LEU A 103 8.62 -17.92 -3.72
CA LEU A 103 8.83 -16.84 -4.70
C LEU A 103 10.24 -16.89 -5.29
N GLU A 104 11.25 -17.24 -4.50
CA GLU A 104 12.64 -17.46 -4.92
C GLU A 104 12.80 -18.70 -5.78
N GLU A 105 12.30 -19.86 -5.35
CA GLU A 105 12.30 -21.09 -6.15
C GLU A 105 11.49 -20.91 -7.44
N GLU A 106 10.53 -19.98 -7.49
CA GLU A 106 9.82 -19.59 -8.71
C GLU A 106 10.67 -18.67 -9.58
N GLN A 107 11.38 -17.68 -9.01
CA GLN A 107 12.28 -16.79 -9.76
C GLN A 107 13.57 -17.46 -10.23
N GLU A 108 14.18 -18.34 -9.43
CA GLU A 108 15.37 -19.12 -9.79
C GLU A 108 15.03 -20.15 -10.86
N ARG A 109 13.88 -20.84 -10.76
CA ARG A 109 13.39 -21.70 -11.86
C ARG A 109 13.13 -20.90 -13.12
N GLU A 110 12.62 -19.68 -13.00
CA GLU A 110 12.45 -18.80 -14.16
C GLU A 110 13.78 -18.28 -14.69
N GLU A 111 14.78 -17.99 -13.84
CA GLU A 111 16.15 -17.67 -14.28
C GLU A 111 16.79 -18.84 -15.04
N GLU A 112 16.52 -20.09 -14.64
CA GLU A 112 16.97 -21.29 -15.35
C GLU A 112 16.17 -21.54 -16.64
N GLU A 113 14.84 -21.48 -16.62
CA GLU A 113 13.97 -21.67 -17.80
C GLU A 113 14.18 -20.54 -18.84
N LEU A 114 14.44 -19.31 -18.41
CA LEU A 114 14.70 -18.18 -19.31
C LEU A 114 16.16 -18.12 -19.78
N GLN A 115 17.13 -18.65 -19.05
CA GLN A 115 18.47 -18.85 -19.65
C GLN A 115 18.41 -19.82 -20.83
N GLU A 116 17.45 -20.76 -20.84
CA GLU A 116 17.20 -21.64 -21.98
C GLU A 116 16.32 -20.99 -23.07
N GLU A 117 15.38 -20.09 -22.75
CA GLU A 117 14.53 -19.40 -23.75
C GLU A 117 15.12 -18.09 -24.32
N ASP A 118 15.86 -17.30 -23.52
CA ASP A 118 16.40 -15.98 -23.93
C ASP A 118 17.64 -16.11 -24.84
N GLU A 119 18.36 -17.25 -24.82
CA GLU A 119 19.39 -17.54 -25.84
C GLU A 119 18.79 -17.58 -27.26
N ASP A 120 17.48 -17.85 -27.40
CA ASP A 120 16.78 -17.89 -28.68
C ASP A 120 15.92 -16.62 -28.97
N GLU A 121 15.39 -15.92 -27.96
CA GLU A 121 14.44 -14.79 -28.17
C GLU A 121 15.09 -13.40 -28.32
N ASP A 122 16.24 -13.12 -27.70
CA ASP A 122 16.80 -11.76 -27.69
C ASP A 122 17.39 -11.33 -29.07
N GLU A 123 17.76 -12.28 -29.95
CA GLU A 123 18.20 -11.98 -31.32
C GLU A 123 17.04 -11.89 -32.34
N GLU A 124 15.94 -12.64 -32.17
CA GLU A 124 14.83 -12.65 -33.13
C GLU A 124 13.83 -11.47 -32.95
N ASP A 125 13.78 -10.87 -31.76
CA ASP A 125 12.80 -9.84 -31.43
C ASP A 125 13.11 -8.45 -32.05
N GLU A 126 14.31 -8.23 -32.62
CA GLU A 126 14.69 -6.94 -33.23
C GLU A 126 14.35 -6.78 -34.73
N GLU A 127 14.01 -7.84 -35.47
CA GLU A 127 13.63 -7.69 -36.90
C GLU A 127 12.14 -7.30 -37.06
N ILE A 128 11.79 -6.03 -36.85
CA ILE A 128 10.39 -5.58 -36.94
C ILE A 128 9.99 -5.17 -38.36
N ASN A 129 8.79 -5.58 -38.78
CA ASN A 129 8.17 -5.19 -40.05
C ASN A 129 7.72 -3.71 -40.01
N LEU A 130 8.08 -2.96 -41.05
CA LEU A 130 7.84 -1.52 -41.26
C LEU A 130 6.35 -1.08 -41.20
N GLU A 131 5.40 -2.01 -41.27
CA GLU A 131 3.97 -1.69 -41.37
C GLU A 131 3.32 -1.22 -40.05
N ASP A 132 3.89 -1.58 -38.90
CA ASP A 132 3.40 -1.14 -37.58
C ASP A 132 4.15 0.11 -37.05
N PHE A 133 5.14 0.61 -37.81
CA PHE A 133 5.98 1.74 -37.43
C PHE A 133 5.57 3.03 -38.12
N GLU A 134 5.36 4.06 -37.32
CA GLU A 134 5.35 5.43 -37.80
C GLU A 134 6.68 6.05 -37.44
N SER A 135 7.43 6.50 -38.44
CA SER A 135 8.38 7.58 -38.28
C SER A 135 7.57 8.84 -37.93
N ASP A 136 7.02 8.90 -36.72
CA ASP A 136 6.58 10.15 -36.13
C ASP A 136 7.88 10.95 -35.95
N ASP A 137 8.28 11.68 -37.00
CA ASP A 137 9.35 12.68 -36.97
C ASP A 137 9.31 13.37 -35.61
N GLU A 138 10.45 13.38 -34.89
CA GLU A 138 10.59 13.86 -33.52
C GLU A 138 9.81 15.17 -33.30
N SER A 139 8.54 15.04 -32.93
CA SER A 139 7.65 16.19 -33.02
C SER A 139 7.88 16.98 -31.76
N HIS A 140 8.55 18.13 -31.91
CA HIS A 140 8.80 19.14 -30.87
C HIS A 140 7.52 19.77 -30.31
N ASP A 141 6.38 19.06 -30.30
CA ASP A 141 5.09 19.45 -29.73
C ASP A 141 4.53 18.37 -28.77
N ASP A 142 5.23 17.25 -28.56
CA ASP A 142 4.79 16.15 -27.70
C ASP A 142 5.30 16.30 -26.25
N PRO A 143 4.42 16.30 -25.23
CA PRO A 143 4.82 16.28 -23.82
C PRO A 143 5.87 15.23 -23.46
N PHE A 144 5.79 14.04 -24.06
CA PHE A 144 6.81 13.01 -23.86
C PHE A 144 8.19 13.47 -24.37
N HIS A 145 8.25 14.07 -25.56
CA HIS A 145 9.52 14.52 -26.14
C HIS A 145 10.16 15.63 -25.30
N PHE A 146 9.38 16.66 -24.93
CA PHE A 146 9.85 17.77 -24.10
C PHE A 146 10.37 17.33 -22.73
N HIS A 147 9.69 16.38 -22.10
CA HIS A 147 9.97 16.00 -20.72
C HIS A 147 11.18 15.08 -20.59
N PHE A 148 11.49 14.30 -21.63
CA PHE A 148 12.39 13.17 -21.54
C PHE A 148 13.57 13.21 -22.52
N ASN A 149 13.41 13.88 -23.67
CA ASN A 149 14.31 13.74 -24.82
C ASN A 149 15.03 15.04 -25.21
N GLU A 150 14.48 16.22 -24.90
CA GLU A 150 15.15 17.50 -25.17
C GLU A 150 16.28 17.77 -24.14
N GLU A 151 17.42 17.05 -24.26
CA GLU A 151 18.51 17.07 -23.26
C GLU A 151 18.98 18.49 -22.90
N GLU A 152 19.18 19.37 -23.88
CA GLU A 152 19.62 20.74 -23.63
C GLU A 152 18.59 21.56 -22.84
N SER A 153 17.30 21.36 -23.12
CA SER A 153 16.21 22.03 -22.43
C SER A 153 16.10 21.53 -21.00
N ILE A 154 16.16 20.20 -20.83
CA ILE A 154 16.14 19.52 -19.54
C ILE A 154 17.30 19.98 -18.65
N ASP A 155 18.53 20.01 -19.17
CA ASP A 155 19.71 20.46 -18.41
C ASP A 155 19.59 21.92 -17.96
N ARG A 156 19.16 22.83 -18.86
CA ARG A 156 18.89 24.23 -18.50
C ARG A 156 17.83 24.33 -17.40
N MET A 157 16.73 23.59 -17.53
CA MET A 157 15.64 23.59 -16.55
C MET A 157 16.08 23.05 -15.19
N ILE A 158 16.90 22.00 -15.15
CA ILE A 158 17.45 21.45 -13.90
C ILE A 158 18.37 22.49 -13.25
N ASN A 159 19.30 23.08 -14.00
CA ASN A 159 20.22 24.10 -13.49
C ASN A 159 19.47 25.30 -12.90
N GLU A 160 18.40 25.76 -13.55
CA GLU A 160 17.53 26.81 -13.04
C GLU A 160 16.76 26.36 -11.78
N TYR A 161 16.24 25.15 -11.78
CA TYR A 161 15.47 24.61 -10.66
C TYR A 161 16.32 24.45 -9.40
N GLU A 162 17.54 23.93 -9.53
CA GLU A 162 18.52 23.83 -8.45
C GLU A 162 18.93 25.23 -7.95
N SER A 163 19.21 26.16 -8.87
CA SER A 163 19.54 27.55 -8.53
C SER A 163 18.42 28.28 -7.77
N SER A 164 17.17 27.89 -7.97
CA SER A 164 16.02 28.44 -7.24
C SER A 164 15.90 27.93 -5.78
N GLY A 165 16.77 26.99 -5.38
CA GLY A 165 16.71 26.30 -4.10
C GLY A 165 15.57 25.29 -4.03
N LEU A 166 15.20 24.67 -5.16
CA LEU A 166 14.12 23.67 -5.27
C LEU A 166 12.76 24.19 -4.76
N LYS A 167 12.53 25.50 -4.89
CA LYS A 167 11.31 26.15 -4.41
C LYS A 167 10.20 26.04 -5.44
N VAL A 168 9.25 25.16 -5.16
CA VAL A 168 7.98 25.07 -5.88
C VAL A 168 6.97 26.03 -5.25
N LYS A 169 6.28 26.83 -6.08
CA LYS A 169 5.22 27.75 -5.64
C LYS A 169 3.89 27.28 -6.18
N MET A 170 2.82 27.57 -5.45
CA MET A 170 1.47 27.39 -5.99
C MET A 170 1.28 28.38 -7.14
N ASP A 171 1.10 27.87 -8.35
CA ASP A 171 0.88 28.68 -9.56
C ASP A 171 -0.61 28.95 -9.75
N ARG A 172 -1.42 27.89 -9.65
CA ARG A 172 -2.86 27.94 -9.94
C ARG A 172 -3.66 27.20 -8.90
N LYS A 173 -4.88 27.70 -8.70
CA LYS A 173 -5.95 27.02 -7.98
C LYS A 173 -7.20 27.07 -8.84
N VAL A 174 -7.69 25.90 -9.23
CA VAL A 174 -8.87 25.76 -10.08
C VAL A 174 -9.89 24.87 -9.40
N ASN A 175 -11.17 25.16 -9.60
CA ASN A 175 -12.26 24.36 -9.04
C ASN A 175 -13.07 23.72 -10.16
N HIS A 176 -13.15 22.39 -10.18
CA HIS A 176 -13.96 21.63 -11.15
C HIS A 176 -14.73 20.52 -10.44
N ASN A 177 -16.01 20.36 -10.76
CA ASN A 177 -16.86 19.24 -10.32
C ASN A 177 -16.76 18.92 -8.81
N GLY A 178 -16.67 19.93 -7.94
CA GLY A 178 -16.54 19.74 -6.49
C GLY A 178 -15.12 19.41 -6.00
N TYR A 179 -14.10 19.60 -6.82
CA TYR A 179 -12.69 19.45 -6.48
C TYR A 179 -11.95 20.79 -6.52
N ASN A 180 -11.08 21.02 -5.54
CA ASN A 180 -10.01 22.02 -5.59
C ASN A 180 -8.76 21.35 -6.18
N ILE A 181 -8.28 21.86 -7.30
CA ILE A 181 -7.03 21.47 -7.95
C ILE A 181 -5.99 22.53 -7.59
N LEU A 182 -4.94 22.12 -6.89
CA LEU A 182 -3.83 22.98 -6.49
C LEU A 182 -2.59 22.60 -7.30
N GLU A 183 -2.18 23.47 -8.22
CA GLU A 183 -1.03 23.25 -9.07
C GLU A 183 0.19 24.00 -8.52
N TYR A 184 1.28 23.28 -8.42
CA TYR A 184 2.54 23.78 -7.91
C TYR A 184 3.60 23.62 -8.98
N LEU A 185 4.18 24.74 -9.42
CA LEU A 185 5.20 24.77 -10.46
C LEU A 185 6.54 25.29 -9.92
N PRO A 186 7.68 24.85 -10.47
CA PRO A 186 8.99 25.41 -10.18
C PRO A 186 9.03 26.92 -10.39
N SER A 187 9.71 27.68 -9.51
CA SER A 187 9.76 29.15 -9.60
C SER A 187 10.38 29.69 -10.90
N THR A 188 11.14 28.86 -11.62
CA THR A 188 11.85 29.17 -12.85
C THR A 188 11.12 28.75 -14.12
N SER A 189 9.88 28.25 -14.01
CA SER A 189 9.08 27.75 -15.15
C SER A 189 8.59 28.86 -16.10
N ARG A 190 9.50 29.62 -16.71
CA ARG A 190 9.20 30.43 -17.90
C ARG A 190 9.02 29.45 -19.07
N CYS A 191 7.76 29.16 -19.39
CA CYS A 191 7.31 28.32 -20.50
C CYS A 191 7.65 26.82 -20.36
N LEU A 192 6.98 26.12 -19.45
CA LEU A 192 6.82 24.68 -19.63
C LEU A 192 5.99 24.47 -20.90
N ASN A 193 6.53 23.71 -21.85
CA ASN A 193 5.78 23.24 -23.02
C ASN A 193 4.70 22.27 -22.55
N GLU A 194 3.59 22.84 -22.07
CA GLU A 194 2.43 22.11 -21.59
C GLU A 194 1.39 22.06 -22.69
N VAL A 195 0.96 20.86 -23.03
CA VAL A 195 -0.20 20.66 -23.89
C VAL A 195 -1.47 21.00 -23.10
N LYS A 196 -2.26 21.93 -23.64
CA LYS A 196 -3.49 22.45 -23.00
C LYS A 196 -4.79 21.80 -23.49
N THR A 197 -4.73 20.95 -24.51
CA THR A 197 -5.90 20.40 -25.20
C THR A 197 -5.67 18.92 -25.47
N LEU A 198 -6.71 18.10 -25.26
CA LEU A 198 -6.62 16.65 -25.42
C LEU A 198 -6.24 16.22 -26.83
N ASP A 199 -6.70 16.92 -27.87
CA ASP A 199 -6.39 16.61 -29.28
C ASP A 199 -4.90 16.76 -29.63
N LYS A 200 -4.17 17.53 -28.82
CA LYS A 200 -2.72 17.73 -28.98
C LYS A 200 -1.91 16.69 -28.20
N LEU A 201 -2.56 15.86 -27.39
CA LEU A 201 -1.90 14.71 -26.79
C LEU A 201 -1.61 13.72 -27.92
N ARG A 202 -0.34 13.61 -28.30
CA ARG A 202 0.15 12.69 -29.33
C ARG A 202 0.03 11.25 -28.82
N ILE A 203 -1.18 10.72 -28.84
CA ILE A 203 -1.47 9.36 -28.40
C ILE A 203 -1.22 8.39 -29.55
N LYS A 204 -0.50 7.31 -29.27
CA LYS A 204 -0.17 6.28 -30.26
C LYS A 204 -1.45 5.69 -30.85
N LYS A 205 -1.47 5.46 -32.18
CA LYS A 205 -2.67 5.04 -32.92
C LYS A 205 -3.35 3.82 -32.32
N LYS A 206 -2.57 2.81 -31.91
CA LYS A 206 -3.04 1.59 -31.23
C LYS A 206 -3.91 1.86 -30.01
N LEU A 207 -3.71 2.97 -29.32
CA LEU A 207 -4.44 3.35 -28.10
C LEU A 207 -5.53 4.39 -28.36
N ARG A 208 -5.63 4.99 -29.56
CA ARG A 208 -6.57 6.09 -29.84
C ARG A 208 -8.03 5.68 -29.69
N ASP A 209 -8.38 4.46 -30.10
CA ASP A 209 -9.75 3.96 -29.97
C ASP A 209 -10.13 3.79 -28.50
N GLN A 210 -9.23 3.18 -27.71
CA GLN A 210 -9.43 3.01 -26.27
C GLN A 210 -9.43 4.35 -25.53
N PHE A 211 -8.56 5.28 -25.92
CA PHE A 211 -8.54 6.62 -25.36
C PHE A 211 -9.83 7.38 -25.68
N SER A 212 -10.30 7.32 -26.92
CA SER A 212 -11.57 7.95 -27.34
C SER A 212 -12.78 7.31 -26.67
N SER A 213 -12.66 6.05 -26.24
CA SER A 213 -13.72 5.36 -25.49
C SER A 213 -13.87 5.85 -24.05
N LEU A 214 -12.86 6.55 -23.50
CA LEU A 214 -12.97 7.17 -22.18
C LEU A 214 -13.89 8.38 -22.22
N ASP A 215 -14.77 8.47 -21.24
CA ASP A 215 -15.71 9.58 -21.12
C ASP A 215 -15.03 10.82 -20.54
N PHE A 216 -14.56 11.72 -21.38
CA PHE A 216 -13.99 13.01 -20.98
C PHE A 216 -15.04 14.13 -20.86
N LYS A 217 -16.32 13.83 -20.58
CA LYS A 217 -17.35 14.88 -20.44
C LYS A 217 -17.05 15.87 -19.32
N ASP A 218 -16.47 15.40 -18.22
CA ASP A 218 -16.20 16.24 -17.06
C ASP A 218 -14.88 17.02 -17.21
N GLU A 219 -14.92 18.32 -16.93
CA GLU A 219 -13.73 19.20 -16.97
C GLU A 219 -12.63 18.73 -16.00
N LEU A 220 -13.02 18.08 -14.90
CA LEU A 220 -12.09 17.45 -13.97
C LEU A 220 -11.28 16.33 -14.63
N ASP A 221 -11.93 15.46 -15.41
CA ASP A 221 -11.25 14.33 -16.07
C ASP A 221 -10.34 14.83 -17.18
N LYS A 222 -10.79 15.80 -17.98
CA LYS A 222 -9.95 16.48 -18.97
C LYS A 222 -8.69 17.05 -18.34
N LYS A 223 -8.84 17.77 -17.22
CA LYS A 223 -7.72 18.38 -16.50
C LYS A 223 -6.78 17.33 -15.90
N LEU A 224 -7.33 16.28 -15.29
CA LEU A 224 -6.54 15.14 -14.77
C LEU A 224 -5.75 14.46 -15.88
N THR A 225 -6.37 14.19 -17.03
CA THR A 225 -5.71 13.62 -18.20
C THR A 225 -4.57 14.50 -18.69
N LEU A 226 -4.79 15.81 -18.83
CA LEU A 226 -3.74 16.74 -19.23
C LEU A 226 -2.58 16.76 -18.23
N ASP A 227 -2.85 16.79 -16.93
CA ASP A 227 -1.78 16.80 -15.92
C ASP A 227 -0.99 15.48 -15.91
N ILE A 228 -1.64 14.32 -16.10
CA ILE A 228 -0.98 13.01 -16.20
C ILE A 228 -0.06 12.97 -17.42
N PHE A 229 -0.58 13.35 -18.60
CA PHE A 229 0.17 13.24 -19.86
C PHE A 229 1.24 14.33 -20.02
N ASN A 230 1.14 15.44 -19.28
CA ASN A 230 2.23 16.42 -19.14
C ASN A 230 3.23 16.04 -18.03
N TYR A 231 3.24 14.80 -17.58
CA TYR A 231 4.23 14.26 -16.65
C TYR A 231 4.33 14.96 -15.28
N LYS A 232 3.26 15.63 -14.83
CA LYS A 232 3.19 16.18 -13.47
C LYS A 232 3.07 15.06 -12.44
N ASN A 233 3.61 15.28 -11.24
CA ASN A 233 3.28 14.43 -10.10
C ASN A 233 1.84 14.71 -9.64
N ILE A 234 1.09 13.69 -9.24
CA ILE A 234 -0.34 13.83 -8.92
C ILE A 234 -0.66 13.16 -7.60
N ASN A 235 -1.45 13.84 -6.76
CA ASN A 235 -2.18 13.24 -5.65
C ASN A 235 -3.67 13.40 -5.88
N TYR A 236 -4.35 12.33 -6.28
CA TYR A 236 -5.79 12.31 -6.55
C TYR A 236 -6.58 11.65 -5.43
N GLN A 237 -7.49 12.41 -4.82
CA GLN A 237 -8.38 11.94 -3.76
C GLN A 237 -9.75 11.52 -4.30
N TYR A 238 -9.99 10.22 -4.46
CA TYR A 238 -11.24 9.72 -5.07
C TYR A 238 -12.44 9.61 -4.09
N TYR A 239 -12.36 10.17 -2.87
CA TYR A 239 -13.38 10.00 -1.82
C TYR A 239 -14.83 10.25 -2.25
N THR A 240 -15.07 11.28 -3.05
CA THR A 240 -16.42 11.74 -3.41
C THR A 240 -16.91 11.23 -4.77
N ARG A 241 -16.05 10.58 -5.56
CA ARG A 241 -16.36 10.20 -6.93
C ARG A 241 -15.70 8.87 -7.30
N GLU A 242 -16.52 7.88 -7.64
CA GLU A 242 -16.06 6.64 -8.28
C GLU A 242 -15.80 6.95 -9.76
N THR A 243 -14.55 7.27 -10.12
CA THR A 243 -14.11 7.45 -11.52
C THR A 243 -13.25 6.31 -11.99
N ASP A 244 -13.21 6.07 -13.29
CA ASP A 244 -12.27 5.14 -13.91
C ASP A 244 -10.88 5.77 -14.13
N TYR A 245 -10.27 6.25 -13.05
CA TYR A 245 -8.90 6.78 -13.09
C TYR A 245 -7.87 5.69 -13.44
N GLN A 246 -8.20 4.42 -13.21
CA GLN A 246 -7.33 3.29 -13.51
C GLN A 246 -7.10 3.13 -15.02
N SER A 247 -8.17 3.21 -15.82
CA SER A 247 -8.00 3.14 -17.28
C SER A 247 -7.17 4.31 -17.79
N LEU A 248 -7.33 5.48 -17.20
CA LEU A 248 -6.58 6.68 -17.58
C LEU A 248 -5.07 6.53 -17.35
N TYR A 249 -4.62 6.15 -16.15
CA TYR A 249 -3.18 5.97 -15.92
C TYR A 249 -2.61 4.75 -16.63
N LEU A 250 -3.40 3.70 -16.87
CA LEU A 250 -2.95 2.54 -17.65
C LEU A 250 -2.74 2.90 -19.12
N LEU A 251 -3.62 3.71 -19.71
CA LEU A 251 -3.41 4.24 -21.06
C LEU A 251 -2.19 5.15 -21.12
N HIS A 252 -1.97 5.98 -20.10
CA HIS A 252 -0.73 6.78 -20.00
C HIS A 252 0.51 5.90 -19.93
N ALA A 253 0.50 4.87 -19.08
CA ALA A 253 1.56 3.87 -18.96
C ALA A 253 1.85 3.18 -20.30
N LEU A 254 0.82 2.66 -20.98
CA LEU A 254 0.96 2.03 -22.29
C LEU A 254 1.48 3.01 -23.35
N ASN A 255 0.95 4.23 -23.39
CA ASN A 255 1.38 5.25 -24.33
C ASN A 255 2.85 5.63 -24.13
N HIS A 256 3.28 5.77 -22.88
CA HIS A 256 4.67 6.04 -22.51
C HIS A 256 5.59 4.90 -22.97
N LEU A 257 5.23 3.63 -22.72
CA LEU A 257 6.02 2.48 -23.19
C LEU A 257 6.14 2.43 -24.71
N LEU A 258 5.03 2.57 -25.42
CA LEU A 258 5.02 2.52 -26.89
C LEU A 258 5.90 3.63 -27.47
N LYS A 259 5.83 4.85 -26.93
CA LYS A 259 6.71 5.95 -27.37
C LYS A 259 8.18 5.67 -27.12
N THR A 260 8.53 5.12 -25.96
CA THR A 260 9.92 4.76 -25.64
C THR A 260 10.44 3.68 -26.58
N ARG A 261 9.63 2.64 -26.84
CA ARG A 261 10.01 1.53 -27.74
C ARG A 261 10.18 1.99 -29.18
N ASP A 262 9.24 2.76 -29.70
CA ASP A 262 9.29 3.22 -31.09
C ASP A 262 10.49 4.14 -31.31
N ARG A 263 10.81 4.99 -30.34
CA ARG A 263 12.02 5.83 -30.38
C ARG A 263 13.30 4.99 -30.41
N ILE A 264 13.41 3.98 -29.55
CA ILE A 264 14.57 3.08 -29.50
C ILE A 264 14.74 2.36 -30.85
N PHE A 265 13.64 1.89 -31.42
CA PHE A 265 13.65 1.22 -32.72
C PHE A 265 14.06 2.16 -33.86
N ASP A 266 13.49 3.37 -33.92
CA ASP A 266 13.85 4.37 -34.92
C ASP A 266 15.34 4.74 -34.86
N HIS A 267 15.89 4.86 -33.64
CA HIS A 267 17.31 5.10 -33.46
C HIS A 267 18.16 3.89 -33.85
N ASN A 268 17.76 2.66 -33.51
CA ASN A 268 18.46 1.45 -33.95
C ASN A 268 18.55 1.42 -35.48
N ASN A 269 17.44 1.67 -36.19
CA ASN A 269 17.44 1.74 -37.65
C ASN A 269 18.36 2.83 -38.22
N LYS A 270 18.40 4.01 -37.57
CA LYS A 270 19.30 5.11 -37.97
C LYS A 270 20.76 4.75 -37.72
N ILE A 271 21.09 4.11 -36.60
CA ILE A 271 22.44 3.64 -36.28
C ILE A 271 22.88 2.54 -37.26
N SER A 272 21.99 1.63 -37.64
CA SER A 272 22.27 0.62 -38.67
C SER A 272 22.57 1.25 -40.03
N ALA A 273 21.95 2.40 -40.34
CA ALA A 273 22.19 3.14 -41.58
C ALA A 273 23.47 4.02 -41.54
N ASP A 274 23.76 4.65 -40.41
CA ASP A 274 24.99 5.43 -40.15
C ASP A 274 25.52 5.14 -38.73
N PRO A 275 26.54 4.27 -38.60
CA PRO A 275 27.12 3.91 -37.31
C PRO A 275 27.81 5.06 -36.56
N ASN A 276 27.99 6.23 -37.16
CA ASN A 276 28.57 7.40 -36.49
C ASN A 276 27.54 8.21 -35.69
N LEU A 277 26.25 7.86 -35.78
CA LEU A 277 25.19 8.53 -35.04
C LEU A 277 25.15 8.02 -33.60
N GLU A 278 25.19 8.94 -32.64
CA GLU A 278 25.05 8.65 -31.21
C GLU A 278 23.68 9.14 -30.72
N PHE A 279 22.87 8.23 -30.17
CA PHE A 279 21.56 8.56 -29.58
C PHE A 279 21.54 8.17 -28.11
N LYS A 280 21.12 9.10 -27.24
CA LYS A 280 20.94 8.88 -25.81
C LYS A 280 19.47 8.79 -25.47
N ASP A 281 18.90 7.61 -25.58
CA ASP A 281 17.46 7.36 -25.49
C ASP A 281 17.08 6.30 -24.46
N GLN A 282 18.06 5.60 -23.88
CA GLN A 282 17.87 4.51 -22.92
C GLN A 282 18.20 4.92 -21.47
N GLY A 283 17.81 4.04 -20.54
CA GLY A 283 18.26 4.08 -19.13
C GLY A 283 19.14 2.87 -18.82
N TYR A 284 19.57 2.71 -17.58
CA TYR A 284 20.34 1.56 -17.10
C TYR A 284 19.59 0.23 -17.19
N THR A 285 18.26 0.25 -17.04
CA THR A 285 17.41 -0.93 -16.96
C THR A 285 16.16 -0.78 -17.79
N ARG A 286 15.59 -1.91 -18.21
CA ARG A 286 14.38 -1.98 -19.04
C ARG A 286 13.10 -1.50 -18.34
N PRO A 287 12.84 -1.80 -17.05
CA PRO A 287 11.61 -1.37 -16.39
C PRO A 287 11.44 0.14 -16.41
N LYS A 288 10.33 0.60 -17.00
CA LYS A 288 9.99 2.03 -17.06
C LYS A 288 8.88 2.41 -16.10
N ILE A 289 8.00 1.48 -15.76
CA ILE A 289 6.83 1.75 -14.93
C ILE A 289 6.80 0.81 -13.72
N LEU A 290 6.58 1.40 -12.55
CA LEU A 290 6.31 0.68 -11.31
C LEU A 290 4.88 0.96 -10.85
N ILE A 291 4.09 -0.07 -10.61
CA ILE A 291 2.73 0.03 -10.07
C ILE A 291 2.67 -0.67 -8.72
N LEU A 292 2.48 0.11 -7.66
CA LEU A 292 2.34 -0.37 -6.29
C LEU A 292 0.85 -0.52 -5.94
N LEU A 293 0.49 -1.73 -5.50
CA LEU A 293 -0.88 -2.13 -5.17
C LEU A 293 -0.93 -2.83 -3.82
N PRO A 294 -2.03 -2.70 -3.06
CA PRO A 294 -2.09 -3.28 -1.72
C PRO A 294 -2.29 -4.80 -1.72
N THR A 295 -3.08 -5.36 -2.64
CA THR A 295 -3.42 -6.80 -2.61
C THR A 295 -3.39 -7.45 -4.00
N ARG A 296 -3.26 -8.78 -4.03
CA ARG A 296 -3.32 -9.59 -5.26
C ARG A 296 -4.62 -9.39 -6.03
N ASN A 297 -5.76 -9.25 -5.36
CA ASN A 297 -7.03 -8.98 -6.02
C ASN A 297 -7.01 -7.65 -6.79
N PHE A 298 -6.44 -6.59 -6.23
CA PHE A 298 -6.29 -5.33 -6.95
C PHE A 298 -5.36 -5.49 -8.16
N CYS A 299 -4.25 -6.23 -8.00
CA CYS A 299 -3.37 -6.58 -9.11
C CYS A 299 -4.09 -7.37 -10.21
N PHE A 300 -4.90 -8.38 -9.84
CA PHE A 300 -5.71 -9.16 -10.77
C PHE A 300 -6.66 -8.30 -11.60
N ASN A 301 -7.44 -7.46 -10.94
CA ASN A 301 -8.41 -6.59 -11.59
C ASN A 301 -7.72 -5.59 -12.52
N LEU A 302 -6.60 -5.02 -12.07
CA LEU A 302 -5.85 -4.06 -12.86
C LEU A 302 -5.14 -4.71 -14.05
N MET A 303 -4.58 -5.91 -13.90
CA MET A 303 -3.95 -6.67 -14.99
C MET A 303 -4.96 -7.00 -16.09
N ASN A 304 -6.16 -7.47 -15.72
CA ASN A 304 -7.21 -7.74 -16.70
C ASN A 304 -7.65 -6.46 -17.44
N LYS A 305 -7.66 -5.31 -16.74
CA LYS A 305 -7.92 -4.02 -17.37
C LYS A 305 -6.79 -3.61 -18.32
N LEU A 306 -5.52 -3.81 -17.94
CA LEU A 306 -4.35 -3.57 -18.79
C LEU A 306 -4.43 -4.40 -20.07
N ILE A 307 -4.67 -5.72 -19.96
CA ILE A 307 -4.81 -6.64 -21.11
C ILE A 307 -5.89 -6.14 -22.07
N LYS A 308 -7.05 -5.72 -21.52
CA LYS A 308 -8.16 -5.20 -22.31
C LYS A 308 -7.81 -3.89 -23.02
N LEU A 309 -7.15 -2.95 -22.33
CA LEU A 309 -6.79 -1.64 -22.89
C LEU A 309 -5.65 -1.73 -23.91
N ALA A 310 -4.74 -2.69 -23.75
CA ALA A 310 -3.66 -2.93 -24.71
C ALA A 310 -4.12 -3.72 -25.95
N ASP A 311 -5.36 -4.22 -25.97
CA ASP A 311 -5.95 -5.08 -27.01
C ASP A 311 -5.08 -6.31 -27.34
N ILE A 312 -4.60 -7.00 -26.28
CA ILE A 312 -3.69 -8.13 -26.43
C ILE A 312 -4.47 -9.45 -26.44
N LYS A 313 -4.24 -10.25 -27.50
CA LYS A 313 -4.93 -11.53 -27.71
C LYS A 313 -4.23 -12.70 -27.00
N THR A 314 -2.90 -12.73 -27.06
CA THR A 314 -2.09 -13.81 -26.48
C THR A 314 -1.39 -13.31 -25.22
N VAL A 315 -1.66 -13.98 -24.09
CA VAL A 315 -1.04 -13.65 -22.81
C VAL A 315 -0.45 -14.94 -22.26
N GLU A 316 0.87 -14.99 -22.21
CA GLU A 316 1.61 -16.13 -21.66
C GLU A 316 1.45 -16.18 -20.14
N ASN A 317 1.53 -17.38 -19.57
CA ASN A 317 1.35 -17.65 -18.14
C ASN A 317 0.03 -17.16 -17.51
N LYS A 318 -0.97 -16.77 -18.32
CA LYS A 318 -2.29 -16.31 -17.84
C LYS A 318 -3.00 -17.34 -16.95
N LYS A 319 -2.86 -18.64 -17.25
CA LYS A 319 -3.44 -19.71 -16.41
C LYS A 319 -2.84 -19.71 -15.00
N ARG A 320 -1.51 -19.66 -14.88
CA ARG A 320 -0.79 -19.56 -13.59
C ARG A 320 -1.18 -18.28 -12.84
N PHE A 321 -1.22 -17.14 -13.54
CA PHE A 321 -1.65 -15.87 -12.98
C PHE A 321 -3.04 -15.98 -12.35
N ASN A 322 -4.01 -16.54 -13.08
CA ASN A 322 -5.35 -16.75 -12.57
C ASN A 322 -5.34 -17.64 -11.32
N THR A 323 -4.63 -18.77 -11.32
CA THR A 323 -4.56 -19.66 -10.15
C THR A 323 -4.00 -18.98 -8.90
N GLN A 324 -2.96 -18.14 -9.03
CA GLN A 324 -2.31 -17.50 -7.88
C GLN A 324 -2.98 -16.19 -7.40
N PHE A 325 -3.60 -15.43 -8.29
CA PHE A 325 -4.11 -14.09 -8.00
C PHE A 325 -5.64 -14.01 -7.91
N TYR A 326 -6.36 -14.87 -8.63
CA TYR A 326 -7.82 -14.89 -8.56
C TYR A 326 -8.30 -15.70 -7.35
N SER A 327 -9.36 -15.22 -6.72
CA SER A 327 -10.15 -15.98 -5.76
C SER A 327 -11.57 -15.42 -5.82
N ASP A 328 -12.58 -16.29 -5.82
CA ASP A 328 -13.99 -15.86 -5.75
C ASP A 328 -14.45 -15.63 -4.30
N PHE A 329 -13.52 -15.45 -3.37
CA PHE A 329 -13.83 -15.17 -1.97
C PHE A 329 -14.66 -13.88 -1.84
N LYS A 330 -15.87 -14.00 -1.29
CA LYS A 330 -16.78 -12.88 -1.02
C LYS A 330 -17.06 -12.79 0.46
N ILE A 331 -16.71 -11.68 1.09
CA ILE A 331 -16.91 -11.48 2.54
C ILE A 331 -18.37 -11.59 2.97
N GLU A 332 -19.29 -11.25 2.07
CA GLU A 332 -20.73 -11.30 2.32
C GLU A 332 -21.20 -12.70 2.74
N THR A 333 -20.48 -13.76 2.34
CA THR A 333 -20.75 -15.15 2.77
C THR A 333 -20.42 -15.39 4.24
N LEU A 334 -19.46 -14.64 4.82
CA LEU A 334 -19.06 -14.78 6.23
C LEU A 334 -19.93 -13.96 7.17
N ASN A 335 -20.30 -12.73 6.79
CA ASN A 335 -21.11 -11.82 7.61
C ASN A 335 -21.71 -10.66 6.78
N GLY A 336 -23.02 -10.70 6.49
CA GLY A 336 -23.72 -9.74 5.61
C GLY A 336 -23.83 -8.28 6.09
N ASN A 337 -23.19 -7.88 7.19
CA ASN A 337 -23.35 -6.55 7.81
C ASN A 337 -22.12 -5.64 7.72
N LYS A 338 -21.13 -5.96 6.87
CA LYS A 338 -19.94 -5.13 6.71
C LYS A 338 -20.17 -3.97 5.71
N PRO A 339 -19.51 -2.82 5.91
CA PRO A 339 -19.56 -1.71 4.96
C PRO A 339 -19.05 -2.07 3.55
N LYS A 340 -19.52 -1.33 2.54
CA LYS A 340 -19.15 -1.55 1.12
C LYS A 340 -17.65 -1.43 0.87
N ASP A 341 -17.00 -0.44 1.47
CA ASP A 341 -15.54 -0.21 1.36
C ASP A 341 -14.74 -1.39 1.92
N PHE A 342 -15.20 -1.98 3.03
CA PHE A 342 -14.58 -3.18 3.59
C PHE A 342 -14.70 -4.38 2.64
N ASN A 343 -15.90 -4.60 2.08
CA ASN A 343 -16.14 -5.67 1.13
C ASN A 343 -15.32 -5.50 -0.14
N GLU A 344 -15.21 -4.28 -0.68
CA GLU A 344 -14.40 -4.00 -1.86
C GLU A 344 -12.91 -4.28 -1.62
N PHE A 345 -12.38 -3.88 -0.46
CA PHE A 345 -10.96 -4.01 -0.17
C PHE A 345 -10.51 -5.47 0.05
N PHE A 346 -11.32 -6.25 0.77
CA PHE A 346 -10.95 -7.59 1.23
C PHE A 346 -11.64 -8.72 0.43
N ARG A 347 -12.35 -8.41 -0.67
CA ARG A 347 -12.83 -9.44 -1.59
C ARG A 347 -11.69 -10.08 -2.37
N GLY A 348 -11.93 -11.30 -2.84
CA GLY A 348 -10.99 -12.09 -3.62
C GLY A 348 -9.70 -12.37 -2.85
N ASN A 349 -8.58 -12.43 -3.56
CA ASN A 349 -7.29 -12.68 -2.94
C ASN A 349 -6.73 -11.42 -2.25
N SER A 350 -6.91 -11.31 -0.94
CA SER A 350 -6.43 -10.17 -0.14
C SER A 350 -4.97 -10.28 0.29
N SER A 351 -4.19 -11.22 -0.26
CA SER A 351 -2.75 -11.34 0.05
C SER A 351 -1.98 -10.08 -0.35
N ASP A 352 -1.13 -9.60 0.54
CA ASP A 352 -0.27 -8.41 0.38
C ASP A 352 1.18 -8.76 0.03
N PHE A 353 1.45 -9.99 -0.41
CA PHE A 353 2.79 -10.45 -0.78
C PHE A 353 2.82 -10.94 -2.23
N PHE A 354 3.32 -10.08 -3.13
CA PHE A 354 3.54 -10.42 -4.53
C PHE A 354 4.46 -9.40 -5.22
N THR A 355 5.13 -9.86 -6.26
CA THR A 355 5.90 -9.07 -7.22
C THR A 355 5.75 -9.75 -8.57
N LEU A 356 5.47 -8.98 -9.63
CA LEU A 356 5.26 -9.48 -10.98
C LEU A 356 5.92 -8.55 -11.99
N GLY A 357 6.72 -9.14 -12.86
CA GLY A 357 7.19 -8.51 -14.09
C GLY A 357 6.22 -8.75 -15.24
N VAL A 358 6.04 -7.73 -16.07
CA VAL A 358 5.29 -7.81 -17.33
C VAL A 358 6.15 -7.28 -18.47
N LYS A 359 6.40 -8.13 -19.47
CA LYS A 359 7.07 -7.82 -20.73
C LYS A 359 6.01 -7.80 -21.86
N PHE A 360 5.99 -6.75 -22.65
CA PHE A 360 5.21 -6.69 -23.88
C PHE A 360 6.08 -7.19 -25.02
N THR A 361 5.55 -8.08 -25.86
CA THR A 361 6.13 -8.40 -27.17
C THR A 361 5.31 -7.69 -28.24
N ARG A 362 5.57 -7.98 -29.52
CA ARG A 362 4.84 -7.37 -30.65
C ARG A 362 3.34 -7.68 -30.60
N LYS A 363 2.98 -8.94 -30.32
CA LYS A 363 1.59 -9.44 -30.35
C LYS A 363 1.13 -10.10 -29.05
N SER A 364 2.05 -10.43 -28.15
CA SER A 364 1.77 -11.07 -26.86
C SER A 364 2.18 -10.21 -25.67
N MET A 365 1.78 -10.66 -24.49
CA MET A 365 2.24 -10.14 -23.21
C MET A 365 2.68 -11.31 -22.33
N LYS A 366 3.93 -11.27 -21.86
CA LYS A 366 4.49 -12.26 -20.93
C LYS A 366 4.30 -11.74 -19.51
N ILE A 367 3.45 -12.44 -18.75
CA ILE A 367 3.33 -12.24 -17.29
C ILE A 367 4.36 -13.16 -16.63
N TYR A 368 4.94 -12.72 -15.52
CA TYR A 368 6.07 -13.40 -14.86
C TYR A 368 7.35 -13.32 -15.70
N SER A 369 7.59 -12.19 -16.36
CA SER A 369 8.92 -11.90 -16.89
C SER A 369 9.88 -11.54 -15.75
N MET A 370 11.18 -11.83 -15.91
CA MET A 370 12.19 -11.35 -14.98
C MET A 370 12.08 -9.84 -14.78
N LEU A 371 12.26 -9.37 -13.54
CA LEU A 371 12.11 -7.95 -13.24
C LEU A 371 13.10 -7.07 -14.01
N LYS A 372 14.31 -7.55 -14.28
CA LYS A 372 15.32 -6.82 -15.08
C LYS A 372 14.90 -6.60 -16.54
N GLN A 373 14.14 -7.52 -17.12
CA GLN A 373 13.69 -7.51 -18.51
C GLN A 373 12.22 -7.10 -18.68
N SER A 374 11.54 -6.74 -17.59
CA SER A 374 10.14 -6.33 -17.62
C SER A 374 9.99 -4.89 -18.09
N ASP A 375 8.87 -4.56 -18.73
CA ASP A 375 8.52 -3.18 -19.07
C ASP A 375 7.75 -2.50 -17.91
N ILE A 376 6.86 -3.26 -17.26
CA ILE A 376 6.07 -2.84 -16.09
C ILE A 376 6.31 -3.81 -14.94
N ILE A 377 6.52 -3.28 -13.74
CA ILE A 377 6.55 -4.06 -12.50
C ILE A 377 5.27 -3.78 -11.71
N PHE A 378 4.49 -4.82 -11.44
CA PHE A 378 3.36 -4.81 -10.51
C PHE A 378 3.79 -5.44 -9.19
N ALA A 379 3.69 -4.71 -8.08
CA ALA A 379 4.13 -5.26 -6.81
C ALA A 379 3.34 -4.73 -5.62
N SER A 380 3.32 -5.51 -4.54
CA SER A 380 3.05 -4.96 -3.23
C SER A 380 4.32 -4.34 -2.63
N PRO A 381 4.22 -3.32 -1.77
CA PRO A 381 5.40 -2.76 -1.12
C PRO A 381 6.18 -3.80 -0.31
N LEU A 382 5.48 -4.75 0.32
CA LEU A 382 6.12 -5.83 1.06
C LEU A 382 6.88 -6.79 0.13
N GLY A 383 6.25 -7.25 -0.95
CA GLY A 383 6.87 -8.17 -1.91
C GLY A 383 8.13 -7.55 -2.53
N LEU A 384 8.01 -6.31 -3.00
CA LEU A 384 9.12 -5.58 -3.60
C LEU A 384 10.26 -5.31 -2.62
N LYS A 385 9.94 -4.88 -1.39
CA LYS A 385 10.96 -4.64 -0.35
C LYS A 385 11.73 -5.90 0.01
N MET A 386 11.05 -7.04 0.14
CA MET A 386 11.71 -8.31 0.48
C MET A 386 12.70 -8.73 -0.60
N LEU A 387 12.34 -8.51 -1.86
CA LEU A 387 13.19 -8.85 -2.99
C LEU A 387 14.42 -7.92 -3.08
N LEU A 388 14.20 -6.60 -2.97
CA LEU A 388 15.28 -5.59 -3.01
C LEU A 388 16.30 -5.70 -1.86
N ASP A 389 15.91 -6.25 -0.72
CA ASP A 389 16.83 -6.47 0.41
C ASP A 389 17.73 -7.70 0.19
N LYS A 390 17.30 -8.66 -0.63
CA LYS A 390 18.02 -9.91 -0.90
C LYS A 390 18.85 -9.83 -2.17
N GLU A 391 18.24 -9.39 -3.26
CA GLU A 391 18.93 -9.19 -4.53
C GLU A 391 19.72 -7.88 -4.51
N LYS A 392 21.00 -7.91 -4.91
CA LYS A 392 21.76 -6.69 -5.21
C LYS A 392 21.38 -6.08 -6.56
N ASN A 393 20.15 -6.33 -7.02
CA ASN A 393 19.73 -5.97 -8.36
C ASN A 393 19.09 -4.58 -8.40
N ASP A 394 19.62 -3.71 -9.26
CA ASP A 394 19.19 -2.33 -9.40
C ASP A 394 18.14 -2.14 -10.52
N TYR A 395 17.18 -3.07 -10.65
CA TYR A 395 16.17 -3.04 -11.72
C TYR A 395 15.22 -1.83 -11.65
N LEU A 396 15.14 -1.13 -10.51
CA LEU A 396 14.35 0.10 -10.33
C LEU A 396 15.10 1.40 -10.67
N SER A 397 16.34 1.32 -11.14
CA SER A 397 17.20 2.48 -11.45
C SER A 397 16.64 3.38 -12.56
N SER A 398 15.90 2.80 -13.51
CA SER A 398 15.41 3.50 -14.71
C SER A 398 13.89 3.66 -14.77
N ILE A 399 13.22 3.57 -13.62
CA ILE A 399 11.77 3.81 -13.53
C ILE A 399 11.49 5.29 -13.81
N GLU A 400 10.67 5.55 -14.81
CA GLU A 400 10.27 6.90 -15.25
C GLU A 400 8.91 7.29 -14.67
N VAL A 401 8.01 6.30 -14.47
CA VAL A 401 6.67 6.52 -13.91
C VAL A 401 6.41 5.55 -12.75
N THR A 402 5.99 6.07 -11.60
CA THR A 402 5.56 5.26 -10.45
C THR A 402 4.12 5.58 -10.07
N ILE A 403 3.27 4.56 -10.00
CA ILE A 403 1.85 4.65 -9.69
C ILE A 403 1.58 3.98 -8.35
N LEU A 404 1.00 4.71 -7.41
CA LEU A 404 0.47 4.19 -6.15
C LEU A 404 -1.05 4.19 -6.26
N ASP A 405 -1.63 3.04 -6.57
CA ASP A 405 -3.08 2.88 -6.60
C ASP A 405 -3.58 2.30 -5.27
N LYS A 406 -4.79 2.72 -4.87
CA LYS A 406 -5.41 2.42 -3.57
C LYS A 406 -4.43 2.70 -2.41
N ALA A 407 -3.78 3.86 -2.43
CA ALA A 407 -2.73 4.22 -1.49
C ALA A 407 -3.22 4.30 -0.02
N ASP A 408 -4.51 4.49 0.21
CA ASP A 408 -5.16 4.33 1.52
C ASP A 408 -4.99 2.91 2.09
N GLY A 409 -5.02 1.87 1.25
CA GLY A 409 -4.68 0.51 1.62
C GLY A 409 -3.20 0.34 1.96
N LEU A 410 -2.32 0.94 1.17
CA LEU A 410 -0.87 0.92 1.41
C LEU A 410 -0.51 1.59 2.75
N LEU A 411 -1.24 2.64 3.13
CA LEU A 411 -1.10 3.32 4.42
C LEU A 411 -1.51 2.45 5.61
N MET A 412 -2.48 1.55 5.43
CA MET A 412 -2.95 0.63 6.49
C MET A 412 -2.05 -0.60 6.67
N GLN A 413 -1.20 -0.88 5.69
CA GLN A 413 -0.13 -1.88 5.75
C GLN A 413 1.09 -1.31 6.50
N ASN A 414 2.30 -1.45 5.96
CA ASN A 414 3.50 -0.82 6.49
C ASN A 414 4.02 0.23 5.49
N TRP A 415 3.72 1.50 5.77
CA TRP A 415 4.18 2.61 4.94
C TRP A 415 5.70 2.76 4.87
N ASP A 416 6.43 2.23 5.85
CA ASP A 416 7.89 2.25 5.84
C ASP A 416 8.46 1.48 4.64
N HIS A 417 7.78 0.42 4.17
CA HIS A 417 8.21 -0.29 2.96
C HIS A 417 8.18 0.63 1.73
N VAL A 418 7.10 1.39 1.55
CA VAL A 418 6.98 2.38 0.45
C VAL A 418 8.09 3.42 0.58
N LYS A 419 8.31 3.95 1.78
CA LYS A 419 9.37 4.92 2.04
C LYS A 419 10.75 4.38 1.68
N GLN A 420 11.04 3.12 2.06
CA GLN A 420 12.32 2.48 1.76
C GLN A 420 12.51 2.28 0.26
N ILE A 421 11.49 1.81 -0.46
CA ILE A 421 11.55 1.67 -1.94
C ILE A 421 11.91 3.01 -2.59
N PHE A 422 11.20 4.09 -2.24
CA PHE A 422 11.44 5.42 -2.79
C PHE A 422 12.82 6.01 -2.42
N THR A 423 13.33 5.71 -1.23
CA THR A 423 14.57 6.34 -0.72
C THR A 423 15.83 5.54 -1.09
N LYS A 424 15.74 4.21 -1.16
CA LYS A 424 16.92 3.33 -1.27
C LYS A 424 17.10 2.67 -2.63
N SER A 425 16.05 2.56 -3.44
CA SER A 425 16.06 1.68 -4.62
C SER A 425 15.51 2.35 -5.86
N LEU A 426 14.41 3.10 -5.75
CA LEU A 426 13.81 3.80 -6.88
C LEU A 426 14.77 4.86 -7.42
N ILE A 427 14.92 4.91 -8.74
CA ILE A 427 15.70 5.91 -9.49
C ILE A 427 17.15 6.12 -8.98
N GLN A 428 17.72 5.12 -8.32
CA GLN A 428 19.11 5.15 -7.86
C GLN A 428 20.04 4.65 -8.97
N ALA A 429 21.23 5.24 -9.08
CA ALA A 429 22.27 4.69 -9.92
C ALA A 429 22.59 3.24 -9.48
N PRO A 430 22.77 2.32 -10.43
CA PRO A 430 23.11 0.96 -10.12
C PRO A 430 24.49 0.89 -9.44
N LYS A 431 24.64 -0.07 -8.52
CA LYS A 431 25.87 -0.32 -7.77
C LYS A 431 26.78 -1.29 -8.51
N ASN A 432 26.18 -2.27 -9.20
CA ASN A 432 26.87 -3.33 -9.91
C ASN A 432 26.78 -3.11 -11.44
N PHE A 433 27.56 -2.18 -11.97
CA PHE A 433 27.58 -1.90 -13.42
C PHE A 433 28.05 -3.09 -14.27
N GLU A 434 28.89 -3.97 -13.72
CA GLU A 434 29.42 -5.15 -14.43
C GLU A 434 28.35 -6.19 -14.76
N GLU A 435 27.25 -6.22 -13.99
CA GLU A 435 26.13 -7.14 -14.20
C GLU A 435 25.05 -6.56 -15.13
N LEU A 436 25.21 -5.29 -15.56
CA LEU A 436 24.29 -4.64 -16.48
C LEU A 436 24.75 -4.86 -17.91
N ASN A 437 23.98 -5.65 -18.66
CA ASN A 437 24.11 -5.76 -20.10
C ASN A 437 23.46 -4.54 -20.79
N CYS A 438 23.96 -3.33 -20.50
CA CYS A 438 23.46 -2.09 -21.10
C CYS A 438 24.56 -1.37 -21.88
N ASP A 439 24.19 -0.76 -23.02
CA ASP A 439 25.08 0.11 -23.77
C ASP A 439 25.17 1.49 -23.10
N PHE A 440 26.32 1.78 -22.49
CA PHE A 440 26.58 3.04 -21.80
C PHE A 440 26.49 4.27 -22.71
N SER A 441 26.75 4.14 -24.01
CA SER A 441 26.68 5.25 -24.97
C SER A 441 25.25 5.72 -25.21
N ARG A 442 24.27 4.82 -25.01
CA ARG A 442 22.82 5.04 -25.19
C ARG A 442 22.13 5.68 -23.99
N ILE A 443 22.82 5.79 -22.85
CA ILE A 443 22.20 6.23 -21.60
C ILE A 443 22.01 7.75 -21.61
N ARG A 444 20.80 8.19 -21.27
CA ARG A 444 20.43 9.60 -21.16
C ARG A 444 21.31 10.35 -20.17
N MET A 445 21.67 11.58 -20.51
CA MET A 445 22.62 12.35 -19.71
C MET A 445 22.10 12.65 -18.30
N TRP A 446 20.78 12.85 -18.14
CA TRP A 446 20.16 13.03 -16.83
C TRP A 446 20.15 11.76 -15.96
N CYS A 447 20.25 10.55 -16.54
CA CYS A 447 20.49 9.33 -15.77
C CYS A 447 21.92 9.34 -15.21
N ILE A 448 22.89 9.61 -16.10
CA ILE A 448 24.32 9.63 -15.79
C ILE A 448 24.63 10.66 -14.69
N ASN A 449 23.97 11.81 -14.73
CA ASN A 449 24.18 12.91 -13.79
C ASN A 449 23.40 12.80 -12.48
N ASP A 450 22.75 11.68 -12.17
CA ASP A 450 21.87 11.52 -10.98
C ASP A 450 20.72 12.57 -10.93
N GLN A 451 20.21 12.92 -12.11
CA GLN A 451 19.16 13.91 -12.33
C GLN A 451 17.80 13.27 -12.67
N ALA A 452 17.71 11.93 -12.75
CA ALA A 452 16.48 11.18 -13.00
C ALA A 452 15.33 11.57 -12.06
N LYS A 453 15.66 11.96 -10.82
CA LYS A 453 14.70 12.47 -9.83
C LYS A 453 13.90 13.69 -10.29
N TYR A 454 14.35 14.44 -11.28
CA TYR A 454 13.64 15.62 -11.78
C TYR A 454 12.67 15.30 -12.94
N VAL A 455 12.86 14.17 -13.62
CA VAL A 455 11.97 13.71 -14.72
C VAL A 455 11.03 12.59 -14.28
N HIS A 456 11.29 11.97 -13.13
CA HIS A 456 10.44 10.92 -12.57
C HIS A 456 9.03 11.44 -12.24
N GLN A 457 8.02 10.72 -12.74
CA GLN A 457 6.62 11.01 -12.47
C GLN A 457 6.06 10.10 -11.36
N VAL A 458 5.41 10.70 -10.37
CA VAL A 458 4.68 10.00 -9.30
C VAL A 458 3.18 10.26 -9.42
N LEU A 459 2.42 9.20 -9.65
CA LEU A 459 0.96 9.23 -9.66
C LEU A 459 0.43 8.53 -8.41
N SER A 460 -0.32 9.24 -7.58
CA SER A 460 -0.92 8.67 -6.38
C SER A 460 -2.44 8.81 -6.40
N PHE A 461 -3.12 7.68 -6.20
CA PHE A 461 -4.57 7.60 -6.10
C PHE A 461 -4.93 7.04 -4.73
N SER A 462 -5.61 7.84 -3.92
CA SER A 462 -5.97 7.49 -2.55
C SER A 462 -7.40 7.92 -2.26
N LYS A 463 -8.09 7.22 -1.35
CA LYS A 463 -9.35 7.73 -0.81
C LYS A 463 -9.14 9.11 -0.15
N TYR A 464 -8.00 9.30 0.50
CA TYR A 464 -7.71 10.52 1.25
C TYR A 464 -6.21 10.85 1.25
N THR A 465 -5.88 12.13 1.39
CA THR A 465 -4.48 12.57 1.47
C THR A 465 -3.96 12.51 2.91
N THR A 466 -2.68 12.18 3.07
CA THR A 466 -1.94 12.22 4.32
C THR A 466 -0.62 12.98 4.14
N PRO A 467 0.02 13.45 5.22
CA PRO A 467 1.35 14.06 5.14
C PRO A 467 2.38 13.15 4.46
N GLU A 468 2.31 11.85 4.74
CA GLU A 468 3.20 10.84 4.18
C GLU A 468 3.04 10.71 2.67
N LEU A 469 1.80 10.69 2.17
CA LEU A 469 1.50 10.65 0.75
C LEU A 469 1.94 11.94 0.04
N ASN A 470 1.69 13.08 0.67
CA ASN A 470 2.13 14.38 0.16
C ASN A 470 3.66 14.47 0.08
N ASN A 471 4.39 13.84 1.00
CA ASN A 471 5.85 13.83 0.95
C ASN A 471 6.38 13.12 -0.29
N ILE A 472 5.75 12.01 -0.70
CA ILE A 472 6.16 11.28 -1.91
C ILE A 472 5.79 12.07 -3.17
N VAL A 473 4.57 12.60 -3.27
CA VAL A 473 4.12 13.35 -4.46
C VAL A 473 4.87 14.67 -4.64
N LYS A 474 5.33 15.29 -3.54
CA LYS A 474 6.17 16.50 -3.55
C LYS A 474 7.63 16.22 -3.89
N ALA A 475 7.97 15.00 -4.31
CA ALA A 475 9.26 14.73 -4.92
C ALA A 475 9.55 15.76 -6.04
N PRO A 476 10.82 16.14 -6.24
CA PRO A 476 11.21 17.01 -7.34
C PRO A 476 10.63 16.52 -8.67
N ASN A 477 10.07 17.42 -9.48
CA ASN A 477 9.65 17.13 -10.85
C ASN A 477 9.65 18.44 -11.64
N LEU A 478 10.23 18.45 -12.84
CA LEU A 478 10.36 19.62 -13.71
C LEU A 478 9.00 20.22 -14.09
N GLN A 479 7.97 19.38 -14.22
CA GLN A 479 6.60 19.78 -14.52
C GLN A 479 5.81 20.14 -13.26
N GLY A 480 6.40 19.96 -12.09
CA GLY A 480 5.78 20.22 -10.81
C GLY A 480 4.77 19.15 -10.40
N TYR A 481 3.81 19.53 -9.56
CA TYR A 481 2.83 18.61 -9.02
C TYR A 481 1.45 19.23 -8.85
N ALA A 482 0.41 18.41 -8.94
CA ALA A 482 -0.98 18.79 -8.78
C ALA A 482 -1.66 17.98 -7.67
N LEU A 483 -2.37 18.68 -6.78
CA LEU A 483 -3.16 18.07 -5.71
C LEU A 483 -4.64 18.22 -6.03
N TYR A 484 -5.32 17.10 -6.21
CA TYR A 484 -6.75 17.03 -6.47
C TYR A 484 -7.47 16.69 -5.16
N LYS A 485 -8.13 17.69 -4.57
CA LYS A 485 -8.79 17.57 -3.28
C LYS A 485 -10.29 17.78 -3.41
N PRO A 486 -11.15 16.88 -2.92
CA PRO A 486 -12.58 17.15 -2.86
C PRO A 486 -12.85 18.36 -1.97
N ILE A 487 -13.81 19.19 -2.37
CA ILE A 487 -14.28 20.33 -1.57
C ILE A 487 -15.21 19.77 -0.50
N ILE A 488 -14.74 19.77 0.74
CA ILE A 488 -15.52 19.32 1.90
C ILE A 488 -16.05 20.54 2.65
N ASP A 489 -17.36 20.71 2.61
CA ASP A 489 -18.10 21.81 3.22
C ASP A 489 -18.96 21.35 4.41
N ASP A 490 -19.84 22.24 4.87
CA ASP A 490 -20.74 21.93 5.98
C ASP A 490 -21.86 20.95 5.58
N THR A 491 -21.99 20.54 4.32
CA THR A 491 -23.06 19.63 3.87
C THR A 491 -22.57 18.20 3.68
N ASN A 492 -21.32 18.03 3.25
CA ASN A 492 -20.76 16.72 2.89
C ASN A 492 -19.69 16.18 3.85
N ASN A 493 -19.36 16.88 4.94
CA ASN A 493 -18.44 16.34 5.94
C ASN A 493 -19.05 15.15 6.70
N VAL A 494 -18.18 14.26 7.18
CA VAL A 494 -18.59 13.00 7.82
C VAL A 494 -19.47 13.22 9.05
N MET A 495 -19.17 14.23 9.88
CA MET A 495 -19.92 14.48 11.10
C MET A 495 -21.36 14.91 10.80
N ASN A 496 -21.55 15.82 9.84
CA ASN A 496 -22.87 16.29 9.46
C ASN A 496 -23.66 15.22 8.70
N GLN A 497 -23.01 14.42 7.84
CA GLN A 497 -23.65 13.27 7.21
C GLN A 497 -24.12 12.23 8.25
N LEU A 498 -23.29 11.93 9.24
CA LEU A 498 -23.66 11.06 10.35
C LEU A 498 -24.86 11.62 11.12
N ASN A 499 -24.80 12.89 11.54
CA ASN A 499 -25.88 13.52 12.28
C ASN A 499 -27.18 13.55 11.48
N TYR A 500 -27.10 13.85 10.18
CA TYR A 500 -28.26 13.81 9.30
C TYR A 500 -28.88 12.42 9.22
N GLN A 501 -28.06 11.37 9.04
CA GLN A 501 -28.53 9.98 9.02
C GLN A 501 -29.16 9.57 10.36
N LEU A 502 -28.55 9.93 11.48
CA LEU A 502 -29.08 9.63 12.81
C LEU A 502 -30.37 10.41 13.12
N PHE A 503 -30.50 11.62 12.57
CA PHE A 503 -31.72 12.41 12.68
C PHE A 503 -32.85 11.80 11.86
N GLN A 504 -32.56 11.36 10.62
CA GLN A 504 -33.53 10.66 9.76
C GLN A 504 -34.00 9.35 10.37
N SER A 505 -33.11 8.60 11.02
CA SER A 505 -33.48 7.36 11.74
C SER A 505 -34.17 7.61 13.09
N ARG A 506 -34.44 8.87 13.45
CA ARG A 506 -35.07 9.31 14.71
C ARG A 506 -34.30 8.91 15.98
N ILE A 507 -33.02 8.60 15.85
CA ILE A 507 -32.14 8.25 16.97
C ILE A 507 -31.72 9.50 17.74
N ILE A 508 -31.36 10.56 17.00
CA ILE A 508 -31.12 11.89 17.57
C ILE A 508 -32.23 12.85 17.15
N ASN A 509 -32.55 13.79 18.03
CA ASN A 509 -33.57 14.80 17.80
C ASN A 509 -33.20 16.08 18.58
N LYS A 510 -34.13 17.05 18.67
CA LYS A 510 -33.86 18.31 19.39
C LYS A 510 -33.46 18.11 20.87
N ASN A 511 -33.93 17.02 21.50
CA ASN A 511 -33.75 16.68 22.91
C ASN A 511 -32.68 15.61 23.17
N ILE A 512 -32.38 14.76 22.18
CA ILE A 512 -31.40 13.68 22.27
C ILE A 512 -30.25 14.03 21.33
N ARG A 513 -29.08 14.34 21.90
CA ARG A 513 -27.90 14.79 21.16
C ARG A 513 -26.67 13.98 21.54
N LEU A 514 -25.79 13.74 20.57
CA LEU A 514 -24.46 13.22 20.81
C LEU A 514 -23.52 14.41 20.97
N ASN A 515 -22.86 14.51 22.12
CA ASN A 515 -21.96 15.63 22.37
C ASN A 515 -20.55 15.31 21.83
N HIS A 516 -20.14 16.01 20.79
CA HIS A 516 -18.82 15.92 20.19
C HIS A 516 -17.93 17.05 20.75
N MET A 517 -17.00 16.69 21.63
CA MET A 517 -16.07 17.61 22.28
C MET A 517 -14.70 17.53 21.62
N PHE A 518 -14.34 18.56 20.86
CA PHE A 518 -13.04 18.71 20.24
C PHE A 518 -12.12 19.50 21.17
N MET A 519 -11.04 18.89 21.59
CA MET A 519 -10.09 19.43 22.56
C MET A 519 -8.71 19.58 21.92
N ARG A 520 -8.33 20.84 21.69
CA ARG A 520 -7.04 21.20 21.15
C ARG A 520 -5.98 21.17 22.24
N PHE A 521 -4.82 20.58 21.94
CA PHE A 521 -3.64 20.71 22.78
C PHE A 521 -2.53 21.48 22.05
N PRO A 522 -1.72 22.28 22.76
CA PRO A 522 -0.63 23.03 22.13
C PRO A 522 0.53 22.10 21.77
N SER A 523 0.99 22.21 20.51
CA SER A 523 2.22 21.56 20.02
C SER A 523 3.02 22.55 19.19
N SER A 524 4.30 22.70 19.51
CA SER A 524 5.21 23.64 18.83
C SER A 524 5.70 23.10 17.49
N SER A 525 5.88 21.78 17.39
CA SER A 525 6.40 21.13 16.19
C SER A 525 5.72 19.77 15.97
N PRO A 526 5.69 19.26 14.72
CA PRO A 526 5.20 17.91 14.44
C PRO A 526 5.96 16.83 15.24
N MET A 527 7.25 17.05 15.51
CA MET A 527 8.10 16.09 16.25
C MET A 527 7.76 16.02 17.75
N GLU A 528 7.31 17.11 18.35
CA GLU A 528 6.90 17.14 19.76
C GLU A 528 5.45 16.69 19.97
N SER A 529 4.63 16.71 18.91
CA SER A 529 3.20 16.40 18.96
C SER A 529 2.88 15.08 19.70
N PRO A 530 3.52 13.93 19.43
CA PRO A 530 3.21 12.68 20.12
C PRO A 530 3.41 12.77 21.64
N LYS A 531 4.49 13.40 22.09
CA LYS A 531 4.79 13.59 23.52
C LYS A 531 3.79 14.54 24.18
N LYS A 532 3.42 15.64 23.52
CA LYS A 532 2.43 16.60 24.03
C LYS A 532 1.03 15.97 24.09
N ARG A 533 0.66 15.19 23.08
CA ARG A 533 -0.59 14.42 23.02
C ARG A 533 -0.71 13.43 24.17
N LEU A 534 0.31 12.62 24.42
CA LEU A 534 0.34 11.68 25.55
C LEU A 534 0.18 12.41 26.88
N ASN A 535 0.92 13.51 27.08
CA ASN A 535 0.81 14.33 28.29
C ASN A 535 -0.60 14.90 28.49
N PHE A 536 -1.23 15.39 27.42
CA PHE A 536 -2.60 15.90 27.46
C PHE A 536 -3.60 14.79 27.77
N PHE A 537 -3.43 13.61 27.18
CA PHE A 537 -4.27 12.44 27.45
C PHE A 537 -4.20 12.07 28.93
N THR A 538 -3.00 11.87 29.46
CA THR A 538 -2.78 11.47 30.86
C THR A 538 -3.27 12.52 31.85
N LYS A 539 -3.01 13.81 31.62
CA LYS A 539 -3.27 14.85 32.62
C LYS A 539 -4.69 15.40 32.58
N VAL A 540 -5.34 15.39 31.41
CA VAL A 540 -6.63 16.05 31.20
C VAL A 540 -7.72 15.03 30.87
N ILE A 541 -7.51 14.19 29.85
CA ILE A 541 -8.56 13.29 29.37
C ILE A 541 -8.78 12.13 30.34
N LEU A 542 -7.73 11.42 30.74
CA LEU A 542 -7.82 10.21 31.54
C LEU A 542 -8.50 10.46 32.90
N PRO A 543 -8.16 11.51 33.69
CA PRO A 543 -8.89 11.82 34.93
C PRO A 543 -10.34 12.20 34.67
N ASN A 544 -10.62 12.93 33.58
CA ASN A 544 -12.00 13.26 33.21
C ASN A 544 -12.82 12.02 32.82
N VAL A 545 -12.20 11.01 32.21
CA VAL A 545 -12.85 9.73 31.88
C VAL A 545 -13.12 8.92 33.15
N LEU A 546 -12.13 8.82 34.05
CA LEU A 546 -12.24 7.98 35.25
C LEU A 546 -13.14 8.58 36.34
N THR A 547 -13.15 9.91 36.49
CA THR A 547 -13.82 10.57 37.64
C THR A 547 -15.09 11.33 37.27
N LYS A 548 -15.18 11.90 36.05
CA LYS A 548 -16.29 12.80 35.66
C LYS A 548 -17.27 12.19 34.68
N SER A 549 -17.00 11.00 34.15
CA SER A 549 -17.91 10.33 33.23
C SER A 549 -19.17 9.86 33.97
N PRO A 550 -20.39 10.13 33.46
CA PRO A 550 -21.61 9.59 34.05
C PRO A 550 -21.61 8.04 34.09
N TYR A 551 -20.97 7.42 33.11
CA TYR A 551 -20.75 6.00 33.05
C TYR A 551 -19.35 5.64 33.52
N THR A 552 -19.25 4.76 34.52
CA THR A 552 -17.97 4.27 35.07
C THR A 552 -17.23 3.33 34.13
N SER A 553 -17.94 2.69 33.20
CA SER A 553 -17.38 1.77 32.20
C SER A 553 -17.91 2.01 30.79
N GLY A 554 -17.27 1.37 29.81
CA GLY A 554 -17.65 1.47 28.40
C GLY A 554 -16.94 2.60 27.63
N THR A 555 -15.75 3.01 28.05
CA THR A 555 -14.96 4.00 27.29
C THR A 555 -14.04 3.32 26.28
N LEU A 556 -14.26 3.59 25.01
CA LEU A 556 -13.40 3.16 23.90
C LEU A 556 -12.38 4.24 23.58
N VAL A 557 -11.09 3.93 23.68
CA VAL A 557 -10.00 4.83 23.26
C VAL A 557 -9.51 4.38 21.89
N TYR A 558 -9.85 5.17 20.87
CA TYR A 558 -9.44 4.94 19.48
C TYR A 558 -8.09 5.60 19.20
N ILE A 559 -7.16 4.85 18.62
CA ILE A 559 -5.79 5.30 18.36
C ILE A 559 -5.42 4.98 16.90
N SER A 560 -5.05 6.00 16.11
CA SER A 560 -4.67 5.80 14.71
C SER A 560 -3.28 5.21 14.55
N SER A 561 -2.34 5.68 15.38
CA SER A 561 -0.93 5.29 15.30
C SER A 561 -0.61 4.14 16.23
N TYR A 562 -0.01 3.07 15.70
CA TYR A 562 0.46 1.94 16.51
C TYR A 562 1.53 2.35 17.54
N LEU A 563 2.40 3.31 17.18
CA LEU A 563 3.43 3.84 18.09
C LEU A 563 2.83 4.60 19.27
N ASP A 564 1.74 5.35 19.03
CA ASP A 564 1.00 6.03 20.09
C ASP A 564 0.27 5.01 20.97
N TYR A 565 -0.29 3.96 20.37
CA TYR A 565 -0.96 2.88 21.09
C TYR A 565 -0.02 2.20 22.09
N ILE A 566 1.22 1.87 21.68
CA ILE A 566 2.21 1.28 22.59
C ILE A 566 2.51 2.23 23.76
N GLN A 567 2.67 3.53 23.51
CA GLN A 567 2.95 4.51 24.55
C GLN A 567 1.80 4.66 25.54
N VAL A 568 0.56 4.72 25.05
CA VAL A 568 -0.65 4.79 25.88
C VAL A 568 -0.80 3.50 26.72
N LYS A 569 -0.64 2.33 26.09
CA LYS A 569 -0.72 1.02 26.76
C LYS A 569 0.34 0.87 27.85
N LYS A 570 1.57 1.32 27.59
CA LYS A 570 2.65 1.36 28.58
C LYS A 570 2.26 2.24 29.76
N HIS A 571 1.80 3.45 29.49
CA HIS A 571 1.44 4.41 30.53
C HIS A 571 0.26 3.93 31.41
N LEU A 572 -0.77 3.32 30.82
CA LEU A 572 -1.90 2.77 31.57
C LEU A 572 -1.47 1.58 32.45
N SER A 573 -0.55 0.74 31.95
CA SER A 573 0.05 -0.34 32.75
C SER A 573 0.84 0.20 33.94
N GLU A 574 1.68 1.22 33.72
CA GLU A 574 2.50 1.85 34.77
C GLU A 574 1.67 2.57 35.83
N SER A 575 0.60 3.24 35.42
CA SER A 575 -0.35 3.90 36.32
C SER A 575 -1.31 2.94 37.02
N ARG A 576 -1.22 1.62 36.74
CA ARG A 576 -2.13 0.57 37.24
C ARG A 576 -3.61 0.86 36.94
N SER A 577 -3.87 1.54 35.82
CA SER A 577 -5.24 1.76 35.35
C SER A 577 -5.83 0.43 34.88
N GLU A 578 -7.10 0.19 35.13
CA GLU A 578 -7.81 -0.98 34.60
C GLU A 578 -8.18 -0.74 33.14
N PHE A 579 -7.63 -1.53 32.22
CA PHE A 579 -7.96 -1.41 30.81
C PHE A 579 -7.84 -2.75 30.08
N LEU A 580 -8.51 -2.83 28.94
CA LEU A 580 -8.36 -3.86 27.93
C LEU A 580 -7.68 -3.28 26.69
N ALA A 581 -7.04 -4.12 25.91
CA ALA A 581 -6.38 -3.68 24.68
C ALA A 581 -6.63 -4.67 23.56
N VAL A 582 -6.95 -4.14 22.38
CA VAL A 582 -7.18 -4.90 21.16
C VAL A 582 -6.51 -4.14 20.00
N ASP A 583 -5.42 -4.72 19.50
CA ASP A 583 -4.65 -4.24 18.35
C ASP A 583 -4.58 -5.30 17.26
N GLU A 584 -4.08 -4.94 16.08
CA GLU A 584 -3.94 -5.81 14.91
C GLU A 584 -3.09 -7.08 15.13
N TYR A 585 -2.27 -7.13 16.19
CA TYR A 585 -1.42 -8.27 16.54
C TYR A 585 -2.03 -9.15 17.64
N THR A 586 -3.15 -8.72 18.23
CA THR A 586 -3.86 -9.47 19.26
C THR A 586 -4.53 -10.69 18.63
N SER A 587 -4.26 -11.88 19.17
CA SER A 587 -4.87 -13.13 18.68
C SER A 587 -6.39 -13.08 18.71
N LEU A 588 -7.05 -13.89 17.86
CA LEU A 588 -8.51 -13.92 17.76
C LEU A 588 -9.17 -14.31 19.10
N SER A 589 -8.61 -15.30 19.79
CA SER A 589 -9.05 -15.75 21.11
C SER A 589 -8.95 -14.63 22.16
N ALA A 590 -7.79 -13.98 22.26
CA ALA A 590 -7.58 -12.86 23.19
C ALA A 590 -8.48 -11.65 22.87
N SER A 591 -8.61 -11.32 21.57
CA SER A 591 -9.49 -10.25 21.10
C SER A 591 -10.96 -10.52 21.46
N SER A 592 -11.43 -11.76 21.26
CA SER A 592 -12.81 -12.16 21.57
C SER A 592 -13.06 -12.16 23.08
N LYS A 593 -12.12 -12.67 23.88
CA LYS A 593 -12.16 -12.59 25.34
C LYS A 593 -12.24 -11.15 25.83
N ASN A 594 -11.35 -10.27 25.35
CA ASN A 594 -11.30 -8.87 25.76
C ASN A 594 -12.60 -8.14 25.38
N ARG A 595 -13.14 -8.36 24.18
CA ARG A 595 -14.44 -7.79 23.78
C ARG A 595 -15.59 -8.25 24.70
N SER A 596 -15.63 -9.53 25.07
CA SER A 596 -16.64 -10.05 26.00
C SER A 596 -16.51 -9.45 27.41
N LEU A 597 -15.28 -9.25 27.90
CA LEU A 597 -15.02 -8.60 29.19
C LEU A 597 -15.42 -7.13 29.19
N PHE A 598 -15.21 -6.44 28.06
CA PHE A 598 -15.60 -5.05 27.86
C PHE A 598 -17.13 -4.90 27.82
N GLU A 599 -17.83 -5.77 27.10
CA GLU A 599 -19.30 -5.80 27.03
C GLU A 599 -19.92 -5.98 28.42
N LYS A 600 -19.33 -6.83 29.27
CA LYS A 600 -19.73 -7.03 30.67
C LYS A 600 -19.39 -5.85 31.59
N GLY A 601 -18.75 -4.80 31.08
CA GLY A 601 -18.37 -3.62 31.86
C GLY A 601 -17.32 -3.87 32.94
N LYS A 602 -16.58 -4.99 32.88
CA LYS A 602 -15.58 -5.36 33.91
C LYS A 602 -14.38 -4.43 33.94
N TYR A 603 -14.05 -3.83 32.80
CA TYR A 603 -12.96 -2.87 32.66
C TYR A 603 -13.51 -1.55 32.14
N PRO A 604 -13.06 -0.40 32.69
CA PRO A 604 -13.63 0.89 32.32
C PRO A 604 -13.22 1.33 30.91
N ILE A 605 -12.02 0.94 30.47
CA ILE A 605 -11.39 1.42 29.23
C ILE A 605 -11.01 0.25 28.32
N MET A 606 -11.22 0.39 27.02
CA MET A 606 -10.64 -0.47 26.00
C MET A 606 -9.86 0.35 24.97
N LEU A 607 -8.59 0.01 24.77
CA LEU A 607 -7.76 0.55 23.69
C LEU A 607 -8.04 -0.18 22.39
N TYR A 608 -8.22 0.56 21.30
CA TYR A 608 -8.58 0.02 19.99
C TYR A 608 -7.83 0.75 18.87
N THR A 609 -7.10 0.01 18.03
CA THR A 609 -6.29 0.61 16.95
C THR A 609 -7.09 0.79 15.67
N GLU A 610 -6.72 1.80 14.88
CA GLU A 610 -7.26 2.00 13.53
C GLU A 610 -7.01 0.80 12.63
N ARG A 611 -5.83 0.19 12.68
CA ARG A 611 -5.52 -1.01 11.89
C ARG A 611 -6.38 -2.20 12.29
N MET A 612 -6.64 -2.41 13.57
CA MET A 612 -7.61 -3.42 14.01
C MET A 612 -9.02 -3.12 13.47
N HIS A 613 -9.45 -1.85 13.45
CA HIS A 613 -10.70 -1.47 12.80
C HIS A 613 -10.69 -1.75 11.30
N PHE A 614 -9.58 -1.44 10.63
CA PHE A 614 -9.37 -1.67 9.22
C PHE A 614 -9.51 -3.16 8.85
N TYR A 615 -8.82 -4.05 9.57
CA TYR A 615 -8.81 -5.49 9.22
C TYR A 615 -10.03 -6.27 9.68
N LYS A 616 -10.69 -5.86 10.78
CA LYS A 616 -11.76 -6.68 11.39
C LYS A 616 -13.12 -6.00 11.47
N ARG A 617 -13.22 -4.66 11.49
CA ARG A 617 -14.47 -3.89 11.69
C ARG A 617 -15.36 -4.51 12.77
N TYR A 618 -14.83 -4.75 13.97
CA TYR A 618 -15.61 -5.41 15.02
C TYR A 618 -16.79 -4.54 15.46
N ASN A 619 -17.93 -5.19 15.72
CA ASN A 619 -19.03 -4.58 16.43
C ASN A 619 -18.71 -4.64 17.93
N LEU A 620 -18.46 -3.48 18.54
CA LEU A 620 -18.02 -3.37 19.93
C LEU A 620 -19.24 -3.09 20.81
N ASN A 621 -19.77 -4.15 21.43
CA ASN A 621 -20.86 -4.03 22.40
C ASN A 621 -20.33 -3.38 23.69
N GLY A 622 -21.19 -2.61 24.39
CA GLY A 622 -20.84 -1.96 25.66
C GLY A 622 -20.09 -0.62 25.53
N VAL A 623 -19.85 -0.12 24.31
CA VAL A 623 -19.30 1.22 24.08
C VAL A 623 -20.36 2.28 24.44
N ARG A 624 -20.03 3.12 25.42
CA ARG A 624 -20.85 4.25 25.89
C ARG A 624 -20.18 5.60 25.63
N ASN A 625 -18.86 5.65 25.74
CA ASN A 625 -18.05 6.83 25.47
C ASN A 625 -16.95 6.51 24.47
N VAL A 626 -16.57 7.48 23.65
CA VAL A 626 -15.46 7.35 22.70
C VAL A 626 -14.47 8.47 22.95
N VAL A 627 -13.18 8.11 23.03
CA VAL A 627 -12.06 9.04 23.03
C VAL A 627 -11.23 8.77 21.79
N PHE A 628 -11.24 9.70 20.85
CA PHE A 628 -10.29 9.71 19.75
C PHE A 628 -8.98 10.33 20.24
N TYR A 629 -8.03 9.48 20.65
CA TYR A 629 -6.69 9.91 21.03
C TYR A 629 -5.96 10.53 19.83
N ASN A 630 -6.09 9.88 18.68
CA ASN A 630 -5.83 10.48 17.37
C ASN A 630 -7.12 10.48 16.56
N LEU A 631 -7.22 11.44 15.65
CA LEU A 631 -8.22 11.37 14.59
C LEU A 631 -7.94 10.18 13.67
N PRO A 632 -8.99 9.45 13.25
CA PRO A 632 -8.87 8.44 12.20
C PRO A 632 -8.23 9.01 10.95
N THR A 633 -7.43 8.19 10.29
CA THR A 633 -6.83 8.52 9.00
C THR A 633 -7.87 8.36 7.89
N ASP A 634 -8.67 7.29 7.94
CA ASP A 634 -9.90 7.19 7.14
C ASP A 634 -11.02 8.00 7.78
N PRO A 635 -11.57 9.02 7.11
CA PRO A 635 -12.64 9.84 7.67
C PRO A 635 -13.90 9.03 8.00
N ASP A 636 -14.22 7.95 7.27
CA ASP A 636 -15.42 7.14 7.53
C ASP A 636 -15.33 6.39 8.87
N PHE A 637 -14.12 6.10 9.34
CA PHE A 637 -13.93 5.40 10.62
C PHE A 637 -14.40 6.24 11.80
N TYR A 638 -14.38 7.57 11.66
CA TYR A 638 -15.00 8.44 12.66
C TYR A 638 -16.48 8.10 12.83
N ALA A 639 -17.24 8.07 11.74
CA ALA A 639 -18.66 7.73 11.78
C ALA A 639 -18.89 6.27 12.22
N GLN A 640 -18.07 5.32 11.75
CA GLN A 640 -18.21 3.90 12.11
C GLN A 640 -17.98 3.65 13.60
N VAL A 641 -17.00 4.34 14.21
CA VAL A 641 -16.71 4.24 15.65
C VAL A 641 -17.80 4.94 16.47
N VAL A 642 -18.26 6.13 16.07
CA VAL A 642 -19.37 6.81 16.77
C VAL A 642 -20.66 5.98 16.71
N ARG A 643 -20.94 5.33 15.58
CA ARG A 643 -22.08 4.41 15.43
C ARG A 643 -22.06 3.23 16.42
N GLN A 644 -20.92 2.90 17.03
CA GLN A 644 -20.89 1.86 18.08
C GLN A 644 -21.72 2.30 19.31
N ILE A 645 -21.67 3.58 19.70
CA ILE A 645 -22.50 4.12 20.79
C ILE A 645 -23.98 3.99 20.42
N VAL A 646 -24.34 4.41 19.21
CA VAL A 646 -25.71 4.35 18.70
C VAL A 646 -26.24 2.92 18.66
N ARG A 647 -25.44 1.97 18.17
CA ARG A 647 -25.80 0.55 18.14
C ARG A 647 -26.05 0.00 19.54
N ASN A 648 -25.27 0.44 20.53
CA ASN A 648 -25.49 0.04 21.92
C ASN A 648 -26.76 0.65 22.50
N LYS A 649 -27.13 1.89 22.14
CA LYS A 649 -28.43 2.48 22.53
C LYS A 649 -29.63 1.66 22.03
N LEU A 650 -29.51 1.05 20.85
CA LEU A 650 -30.58 0.20 20.30
C LEU A 650 -30.70 -1.16 21.00
N LYS A 651 -29.66 -1.59 21.74
CA LYS A 651 -29.65 -2.85 22.49
C LYS A 651 -29.93 -2.65 23.98
N ASP A 652 -29.39 -1.57 24.55
CA ASP A 652 -29.48 -1.19 25.94
C ASP A 652 -30.38 0.04 26.04
N GLU A 653 -31.66 -0.18 26.38
CA GLU A 653 -32.65 0.89 26.48
C GLU A 653 -32.30 1.90 27.58
N GLU A 654 -31.55 1.48 28.61
CA GLU A 654 -31.13 2.31 29.74
C GLU A 654 -29.99 3.29 29.40
N LEU A 655 -29.31 3.10 28.26
CA LEU A 655 -28.25 4.00 27.82
C LEU A 655 -28.83 5.37 27.45
N ASP A 656 -28.44 6.47 28.09
CA ASP A 656 -28.84 7.82 27.68
C ASP A 656 -27.75 8.41 26.76
N LEU A 657 -28.11 8.67 25.50
CA LEU A 657 -27.21 9.28 24.53
C LEU A 657 -26.75 10.68 24.95
N ASN A 658 -27.53 11.41 25.74
CA ASN A 658 -27.13 12.73 26.25
C ASN A 658 -25.99 12.66 27.27
N LEU A 659 -25.86 11.51 27.96
CA LEU A 659 -24.78 11.24 28.92
C LEU A 659 -23.54 10.64 28.24
N CYS A 660 -23.69 10.11 27.03
CA CYS A 660 -22.57 9.67 26.20
C CYS A 660 -21.73 10.86 25.76
N SER A 661 -20.41 10.68 25.74
CA SER A 661 -19.46 11.71 25.30
C SER A 661 -18.50 11.18 24.24
N ILE A 662 -18.28 12.00 23.21
CA ILE A 662 -17.28 11.76 22.16
C ILE A 662 -16.22 12.83 22.32
N LYS A 663 -15.04 12.46 22.82
CA LYS A 663 -13.92 13.39 23.01
C LYS A 663 -12.90 13.19 21.92
N VAL A 664 -12.49 14.27 21.26
CA VAL A 664 -11.52 14.26 20.18
C VAL A 664 -10.33 15.10 20.57
N MET A 665 -9.15 14.47 20.63
CA MET A 665 -7.90 15.17 20.84
C MET A 665 -7.26 15.55 19.50
N PHE A 666 -6.89 16.81 19.34
CA PHE A 666 -6.22 17.26 18.13
C PHE A 666 -5.21 18.38 18.39
N ASP A 667 -4.29 18.58 17.46
CA ASP A 667 -3.42 19.75 17.41
C ASP A 667 -3.54 20.47 16.06
N ARG A 668 -2.69 21.49 15.84
CA ARG A 668 -2.67 22.26 14.59
C ARG A 668 -2.23 21.43 13.38
N PHE A 669 -1.47 20.36 13.58
CA PHE A 669 -0.94 19.51 12.50
C PHE A 669 -1.95 18.48 12.01
N ASP A 670 -3.01 18.22 12.78
CA ASP A 670 -4.13 17.34 12.40
C ASP A 670 -5.11 17.96 11.38
N THR A 671 -4.81 19.15 10.83
CA THR A 671 -5.71 19.91 9.94
C THR A 671 -6.24 19.06 8.76
N LEU A 672 -5.40 18.23 8.13
CA LEU A 672 -5.81 17.36 7.00
C LEU A 672 -6.80 16.26 7.38
N LYS A 673 -6.81 15.84 8.66
CA LYS A 673 -7.77 14.87 9.19
C LYS A 673 -9.07 15.59 9.61
N LEU A 674 -8.94 16.75 10.26
CA LEU A 674 -10.07 17.58 10.67
C LEU A 674 -10.94 18.03 9.51
N GLU A 675 -10.32 18.49 8.41
CA GLU A 675 -11.01 18.99 7.22
C GLU A 675 -12.09 18.02 6.71
N LYS A 676 -11.80 16.71 6.74
CA LYS A 676 -12.73 15.68 6.24
C LYS A 676 -13.86 15.37 7.22
N ILE A 677 -13.58 15.50 8.52
CA ILE A 677 -14.54 15.15 9.58
C ILE A 677 -15.52 16.29 9.83
N VAL A 678 -15.04 17.53 9.92
CA VAL A 678 -15.85 18.71 10.28
C VAL A 678 -16.06 19.70 9.14
N GLY A 679 -15.38 19.54 8.00
CA GLY A 679 -15.41 20.48 6.88
C GLY A 679 -14.36 21.59 7.01
N LEU A 680 -14.00 22.20 5.88
CA LEU A 680 -12.90 23.18 5.79
C LEU A 680 -13.10 24.40 6.71
N LYS A 681 -14.33 24.94 6.77
CA LYS A 681 -14.63 26.14 7.58
C LYS A 681 -14.46 25.88 9.08
N ARG A 682 -15.04 24.78 9.58
CA ARG A 682 -14.92 24.39 10.99
C ARG A 682 -13.51 23.95 11.34
N ALA A 683 -12.82 23.24 10.45
CA ALA A 683 -11.42 22.87 10.67
C ALA A 683 -10.54 24.12 10.85
N SER A 684 -10.72 25.14 10.01
CA SER A 684 -10.01 26.42 10.16
C SER A 684 -10.34 27.10 11.49
N LEU A 685 -11.61 27.11 11.91
CA LEU A 685 -12.02 27.63 13.22
C LEU A 685 -11.31 26.87 14.37
N LEU A 686 -11.36 25.54 14.37
CA LEU A 686 -10.76 24.70 15.42
C LEU A 686 -9.25 24.94 15.57
N VAL A 687 -8.55 25.13 14.45
CA VAL A 687 -7.09 25.29 14.44
C VAL A 687 -6.67 26.72 14.85
N ASN A 688 -7.43 27.74 14.45
CA ASN A 688 -7.02 29.15 14.57
C ASN A 688 -7.70 29.92 15.71
N ALA A 689 -8.86 29.48 16.22
CA ALA A 689 -9.56 30.20 17.29
C ALA A 689 -8.78 30.15 18.61
N GLU A 690 -9.00 31.13 19.50
CA GLU A 690 -8.29 31.21 20.79
C GLU A 690 -8.75 30.11 21.76
N GLN A 691 -10.02 29.73 21.69
CA GLN A 691 -10.60 28.65 22.50
C GLN A 691 -9.89 27.31 22.22
N GLU A 692 -9.70 26.51 23.27
CA GLU A 692 -9.08 25.19 23.17
C GLU A 692 -10.10 24.06 23.15
N VAL A 693 -11.33 24.30 23.60
CA VAL A 693 -12.39 23.30 23.67
C VAL A 693 -13.59 23.78 22.87
N PHE A 694 -14.06 22.94 21.96
CA PHE A 694 -15.21 23.19 21.11
C PHE A 694 -16.22 22.06 21.28
N GLU A 695 -17.47 22.43 21.47
CA GLU A 695 -18.57 21.48 21.60
C GLU A 695 -19.47 21.59 20.36
N PHE A 696 -19.63 20.48 19.64
CA PHE A 696 -20.64 20.35 18.60
C PHE A 696 -21.74 19.42 19.10
N LYS A 697 -22.99 19.84 18.92
CA LYS A 697 -24.19 19.15 19.35
C LYS A 697 -25.09 18.81 18.18
#